data_AF-A0A7V3UQ03-F1
#
_entry.id   AF-A0A7V3UQ03-F1
#
_cell.length_a   1.000
_cell.length_b   1.000
_cell.length_c   1.000
_cell.angle_alpha   90.00
_cell.angle_beta   90.00
_cell.angle_gamma   90.00
#
_symmetry.space_group_name_H-M   'P 1'
#
loop_
_entity.id
_entity.type
_entity.pdbx_description
1 polymer ?
#
loop_
_entity_poly.entity_id
_entity_poly.type
_entity_poly.pdbx_seq_one_letter_code
_entity_poly.pdbx_strand_id
1 'polypeptide(L)'
;METEPKSWTGPQQRSPTKGKPAYVLGSTLILWLLFLGLHGVQDRYALKRGLTGAYYDNPQWQGAPVFTVIDKSLDLSTARKRKLSFPQKNYSIRWMGWLYVQKEGERVFKMRADDGSSLTLDGQLIMDTSRVNSSQFVSKKVSLSRGFHSLDLRYFQRLGTGNLEVYGAGPEGGEKRLDVEALFPEKPTPRQLALEQGIRRILRGLWRILPLWNLLAVLYFRKTLWAYLKKVADKRKRMEEGIRALPFPHPLGPFSLAFGLCLVLLGLWMLSSRLASDRGLRVSYYDNPGWEGNSLFSKVVPSLSLRVLDRQGFPQRYYSLQWKGWVYIDRSGDYTLIVKADDGARVWIDGTIILGYERVSSMPELSTTVYLEEGFHPIEIRYYQLNRDYFLSVEWVPPGGRKEPMPTPWFFPEKPADRSFLWKGKVLGILHVLEGLLVLSLGLVLIRPIRAWIRREDPRAPSSTPSTSLRMGFAPSSTFSPVLSGLRASPSHVFMLLVLGGLILFHRLGERSLGERVAGTWSEDEAVHTLVAKRILETGNWFSLEFHGEPYYNKPPLKLWLSAWTFSRFGDQEFYVRVWDALFGGMTLFLTYLLGRSLTGSPFVGLMGALILLSSPYYIFLHNARDGVQDSAANLLFILALFFFWFRTKRASFYYLAGLSMGLGALVKSINGLIPLAIIVPYLGITKTFSEFKNPRFYGMILIAGLLPSAWFIPQSLLTPGFFDEAIKSQLVARASGTLAGRFFGSSRHLLGPFFYLGSLLKGFYPWGFFYPPALLFGLGLALRRKTPIQTRTPILFLLLWVLIVLGGFSVSRYKSDWYIYPLYPALALLMANFAHALMGLSWSFRKKYPLLAVGVPGLLMLLLVHSLYMNYERTYENPKIPIHRWVEYLQEFGEIPYQVVLYNLDPRLLDRQPYYLEKVSSHVLYLKDMETLKALSRSGVPLFVIVTPKAYRAEPFFQEAPYLYKMLNKTGHPLDESDRAKWWVLVYNHHPRSRLFVQNREAQ
;
A
#
# COMPACT_ATOMS: atom_id res chain seq x y z
N MET A 1 -58.16 23.44 -65.33
CA MET A 1 -58.84 24.56 -64.64
C MET A 1 -58.87 24.25 -63.16
N GLU A 2 -58.58 25.28 -62.35
CA GLU A 2 -59.04 25.48 -60.96
C GLU A 2 -58.40 24.67 -59.80
N THR A 3 -57.56 25.40 -59.06
CA THR A 3 -57.55 25.60 -57.58
C THR A 3 -58.93 25.36 -56.93
N GLU A 4 -59.13 24.77 -55.74
CA GLU A 4 -58.57 25.10 -54.41
C GLU A 4 -59.19 24.14 -53.32
N PRO A 5 -59.09 24.35 -51.99
CA PRO A 5 -58.28 23.58 -51.02
C PRO A 5 -59.09 22.74 -50.00
N LYS A 6 -58.46 21.91 -49.14
CA LYS A 6 -59.01 21.60 -47.80
C LYS A 6 -58.04 20.95 -46.78
N SER A 7 -57.82 21.74 -45.73
CA SER A 7 -57.89 21.42 -44.28
C SER A 7 -56.97 20.39 -43.61
N TRP A 8 -56.16 20.95 -42.72
CA TRP A 8 -55.45 20.40 -41.56
C TRP A 8 -56.39 19.74 -40.51
N THR A 9 -56.00 18.59 -39.93
CA THR A 9 -55.81 18.31 -38.46
C THR A 9 -56.06 16.84 -38.04
N GLY A 10 -55.08 16.26 -37.33
CA GLY A 10 -55.18 15.01 -36.54
C GLY A 10 -53.80 14.62 -35.97
N PRO A 11 -53.68 14.20 -34.69
CA PRO A 11 -52.69 14.74 -33.76
C PRO A 11 -51.28 14.16 -33.86
N GLN A 12 -50.26 15.03 -33.73
CA GLN A 12 -48.89 14.61 -33.39
C GLN A 12 -48.86 13.97 -32.01
N GLN A 13 -48.86 12.64 -31.96
CA GLN A 13 -48.37 11.90 -30.79
C GLN A 13 -46.87 12.18 -30.60
N ARG A 14 -46.54 13.05 -29.63
CA ARG A 14 -45.18 13.13 -29.09
C ARG A 14 -44.83 11.80 -28.41
N SER A 15 -44.00 11.00 -29.08
CA SER A 15 -43.41 9.78 -28.52
C SER A 15 -42.58 10.08 -27.23
N PRO A 16 -42.93 9.49 -26.06
CA PRO A 16 -42.29 9.78 -24.77
C PRO A 16 -41.05 8.90 -24.50
N THR A 17 -40.17 8.72 -25.50
CA THR A 17 -39.03 7.78 -25.37
C THR A 17 -37.65 8.42 -25.21
N LYS A 18 -37.54 9.75 -25.24
CA LYS A 18 -36.27 10.48 -25.08
C LYS A 18 -36.00 10.81 -23.60
N GLY A 19 -35.41 9.88 -22.84
CA GLY A 19 -34.88 10.19 -21.50
C GLY A 19 -34.51 8.99 -20.63
N LYS A 20 -35.17 7.84 -20.82
CA LYS A 20 -35.12 6.69 -19.89
C LYS A 20 -33.72 6.11 -19.56
N PRO A 21 -32.73 6.04 -20.49
CA PRO A 21 -31.39 5.51 -20.17
C PRO A 21 -30.56 6.41 -19.25
N ALA A 22 -30.68 7.73 -19.38
CA ALA A 22 -29.98 8.70 -18.53
C ALA A 22 -30.47 8.60 -17.08
N TYR A 23 -31.77 8.36 -16.87
CA TYR A 23 -32.34 8.15 -15.53
C TYR A 23 -31.85 6.86 -14.89
N VAL A 24 -31.72 5.76 -15.64
CA VAL A 24 -31.20 4.48 -15.12
C VAL A 24 -29.72 4.61 -14.75
N LEU A 25 -28.92 5.34 -15.53
CA LEU A 25 -27.51 5.61 -15.21
C LEU A 25 -27.35 6.57 -14.03
N GLY A 26 -28.08 7.68 -14.05
CA GLY A 26 -28.06 8.68 -13.00
C GLY A 26 -28.49 8.08 -11.66
N SER A 27 -29.59 7.32 -11.64
CA SER A 27 -30.03 6.59 -10.45
C SER A 27 -29.02 5.54 -9.99
N THR A 28 -28.41 4.79 -10.91
CA THR A 28 -27.36 3.82 -10.54
C THR A 28 -26.13 4.51 -9.94
N LEU A 29 -25.66 5.61 -10.53
CA LEU A 29 -24.55 6.41 -9.99
C LEU A 29 -24.89 7.00 -8.62
N ILE A 30 -26.09 7.58 -8.48
CA ILE A 30 -26.57 8.14 -7.21
C ILE A 30 -26.65 7.06 -6.14
N LEU A 31 -27.17 5.87 -6.45
CA LEU A 31 -27.25 4.75 -5.50
C LEU A 31 -25.85 4.27 -5.07
N TRP A 32 -24.87 4.26 -5.98
CA TRP A 32 -23.49 3.91 -5.65
C TRP A 32 -22.77 5.01 -4.85
N LEU A 33 -22.96 6.28 -5.18
CA LEU A 33 -22.42 7.41 -4.41
C LEU A 33 -23.04 7.47 -3.01
N LEU A 34 -24.35 7.22 -2.89
CA LEU A 34 -25.03 7.04 -1.60
C LEU A 34 -24.46 5.87 -0.83
N PHE A 35 -24.27 4.71 -1.46
CA PHE A 35 -23.71 3.54 -0.82
C PHE A 35 -22.28 3.79 -0.30
N LEU A 36 -21.40 4.37 -1.12
CA LEU A 36 -20.02 4.70 -0.75
C LEU A 36 -19.95 5.79 0.33
N GLY A 37 -20.75 6.85 0.18
CA GLY A 37 -20.86 7.92 1.17
C GLY A 37 -21.36 7.40 2.50
N LEU A 38 -22.42 6.58 2.51
CA LEU A 38 -22.96 5.97 3.73
C LEU A 38 -22.01 4.97 4.37
N HIS A 39 -21.17 4.28 3.61
CA HIS A 39 -20.15 3.38 4.17
C HIS A 39 -19.01 4.16 4.83
N GLY A 40 -18.53 5.24 4.21
CA GLY A 40 -17.55 6.14 4.85
C GLY A 40 -18.11 6.88 6.07
N VAL A 41 -19.41 7.14 6.11
CA VAL A 41 -20.13 7.65 7.29
C VAL A 41 -20.26 6.54 8.34
N GLN A 42 -20.58 5.30 7.96
CA GLN A 42 -20.68 4.17 8.88
C GLN A 42 -19.39 3.98 9.69
N ASP A 43 -18.22 4.06 9.06
CA ASP A 43 -16.94 3.89 9.75
C ASP A 43 -16.66 5.01 10.77
N ARG A 44 -17.11 6.25 10.49
CA ARG A 44 -16.98 7.38 11.42
C ARG A 44 -17.94 7.30 12.60
N TYR A 45 -19.14 6.75 12.41
CA TYR A 45 -20.20 6.69 13.43
C TYR A 45 -20.42 5.28 14.01
N ALA A 46 -19.51 4.33 13.77
CA ALA A 46 -19.61 2.98 14.30
C ALA A 46 -19.49 2.98 15.82
N LEU A 47 -20.50 2.45 16.52
CA LEU A 47 -20.45 2.31 17.97
C LEU A 47 -19.55 1.14 18.36
N LYS A 48 -18.75 1.35 19.41
CA LYS A 48 -17.95 0.29 20.03
C LYS A 48 -18.89 -0.77 20.60
N ARG A 49 -18.62 -2.06 20.31
CA ARG A 49 -19.38 -3.22 20.77
C ARG A 49 -18.58 -4.07 21.72
N GLY A 50 -19.26 -4.73 22.65
CA GLY A 50 -18.65 -5.55 23.71
C GLY A 50 -18.83 -4.94 25.10
N LEU A 51 -18.19 -5.52 26.11
CA LEU A 51 -18.15 -4.99 27.48
C LEU A 51 -16.71 -4.67 27.88
N THR A 52 -16.54 -3.71 28.78
CA THR A 52 -15.24 -3.42 29.38
C THR A 52 -14.91 -4.52 30.39
N GLY A 53 -14.05 -5.45 30.03
CA GLY A 53 -13.51 -6.48 30.91
C GLY A 53 -12.31 -5.95 31.69
N ALA A 54 -12.44 -5.90 33.01
CA ALA A 54 -11.37 -5.62 33.97
C ALA A 54 -10.86 -6.93 34.57
N TYR A 55 -9.57 -7.19 34.43
CA TYR A 55 -8.93 -8.46 34.76
C TYR A 55 -8.03 -8.30 35.98
N TYR A 56 -8.29 -9.03 37.06
CA TYR A 56 -7.56 -8.95 38.34
C TYR A 56 -6.77 -10.23 38.60
N ASP A 57 -5.58 -10.08 39.18
CA ASP A 57 -4.66 -11.16 39.54
C ASP A 57 -4.97 -11.84 40.88
N ASN A 58 -6.17 -11.57 41.40
CA ASN A 58 -6.69 -12.13 42.63
C ASN A 58 -8.16 -12.54 42.41
N PRO A 59 -8.67 -13.55 43.13
CA PRO A 59 -10.05 -14.00 42.97
C PRO A 59 -11.11 -13.07 43.61
N GLN A 60 -10.72 -11.97 44.28
CA GLN A 60 -11.62 -11.08 45.01
C GLN A 60 -12.04 -9.82 44.24
N TRP A 61 -11.61 -9.65 42.99
CA TRP A 61 -11.80 -8.42 42.19
C TRP A 61 -11.30 -7.15 42.90
N GLN A 62 -10.24 -7.28 43.72
CA GLN A 62 -9.71 -6.19 44.53
C GLN A 62 -8.46 -5.56 43.89
N GLY A 63 -8.19 -4.31 44.26
CA GLY A 63 -7.06 -3.54 43.73
C GLY A 63 -7.30 -3.04 42.31
N ALA A 64 -6.24 -2.51 41.68
CA ALA A 64 -6.32 -2.09 40.29
C ALA A 64 -6.26 -3.31 39.36
N PRO A 65 -7.10 -3.40 38.32
CA PRO A 65 -7.04 -4.51 37.37
C PRO A 65 -5.68 -4.54 36.65
N VAL A 66 -5.16 -5.74 36.43
CA VAL A 66 -3.95 -6.03 35.65
C VAL A 66 -4.07 -5.43 34.25
N PHE A 67 -5.25 -5.51 33.63
CA PHE A 67 -5.57 -4.75 32.42
C PHE A 67 -7.08 -4.63 32.23
N THR A 68 -7.45 -3.65 31.40
CA THR A 68 -8.82 -3.48 30.91
C THR A 68 -8.86 -3.60 29.40
N VAL A 69 -9.86 -4.27 28.85
CA VAL A 69 -10.07 -4.38 27.39
C VAL A 69 -11.56 -4.45 27.08
N ILE A 70 -11.94 -4.04 25.87
CA ILE A 70 -13.31 -4.24 25.39
C ILE A 70 -13.40 -5.66 24.82
N ASP A 71 -14.07 -6.55 25.55
CA ASP A 71 -14.29 -7.92 25.12
C ASP A 71 -15.54 -8.03 24.26
N LYS A 72 -15.35 -8.61 23.08
CA LYS A 72 -16.41 -8.95 22.12
C LYS A 72 -16.95 -10.36 22.34
N SER A 73 -16.71 -10.96 23.50
CA SER A 73 -17.25 -12.24 23.93
C SER A 73 -17.17 -12.32 25.45
N LEU A 74 -18.21 -12.84 26.10
CA LEU A 74 -18.23 -13.04 27.55
C LEU A 74 -17.75 -14.46 27.86
N ASP A 75 -16.46 -14.68 27.58
CA ASP A 75 -15.77 -15.95 27.80
C ASP A 75 -14.34 -15.72 28.30
N LEU A 76 -13.65 -16.82 28.61
CA LEU A 76 -12.28 -16.76 29.13
C LEU A 76 -11.23 -16.65 28.01
N SER A 77 -11.62 -16.41 26.75
CA SER A 77 -10.66 -16.43 25.64
C SER A 77 -9.61 -15.33 25.76
N THR A 78 -9.97 -14.14 26.27
CA THR A 78 -9.03 -13.04 26.50
C THR A 78 -8.05 -13.36 27.64
N ALA A 79 -8.51 -13.91 28.77
CA ALA A 79 -7.65 -14.40 29.84
C ALA A 79 -6.69 -15.50 29.34
N ARG A 80 -7.21 -16.47 28.58
CA ARG A 80 -6.45 -17.58 28.00
C ARG A 80 -5.46 -17.14 26.92
N LYS A 81 -5.74 -16.07 26.17
CA LYS A 81 -4.80 -15.48 25.19
C LYS A 81 -3.67 -14.72 25.87
N ARG A 82 -3.88 -14.28 27.11
CA ARG A 82 -2.96 -13.42 27.88
C ARG A 82 -2.24 -14.17 29.01
N LYS A 83 -2.00 -15.48 28.87
CA LYS A 83 -1.36 -16.32 29.92
C LYS A 83 -0.03 -15.78 30.45
N LEU A 84 0.71 -15.04 29.63
CA LEU A 84 2.00 -14.43 29.97
C LEU A 84 1.88 -13.14 30.78
N SER A 85 0.69 -12.53 30.83
CA SER A 85 0.43 -11.23 31.46
C SER A 85 -0.78 -11.26 32.40
N PHE A 86 -1.35 -12.45 32.63
CA PHE A 86 -2.54 -12.63 33.45
C PHE A 86 -2.53 -14.03 34.05
N PRO A 87 -2.65 -14.17 35.37
CA PRO A 87 -2.59 -15.47 36.01
C PRO A 87 -3.71 -16.39 35.50
N GLN A 88 -3.41 -17.69 35.42
CA GLN A 88 -4.35 -18.70 34.93
C GLN A 88 -5.06 -19.45 36.06
N LYS A 89 -4.71 -19.12 37.30
CA LYS A 89 -5.31 -19.58 38.55
C LYS A 89 -5.37 -18.37 39.49
N ASN A 90 -6.23 -18.39 40.51
CA ASN A 90 -6.37 -17.29 41.47
C ASN A 90 -6.54 -15.91 40.81
N TYR A 91 -7.47 -15.80 39.87
CA TYR A 91 -7.73 -14.56 39.14
C TYR A 91 -9.21 -14.25 39.13
N SER A 92 -9.56 -13.04 38.75
CA SER A 92 -10.96 -12.68 38.54
C SER A 92 -11.13 -11.70 37.40
N ILE A 93 -12.34 -11.64 36.84
CA ILE A 93 -12.70 -10.79 35.72
C ILE A 93 -14.02 -10.11 36.04
N ARG A 94 -14.13 -8.82 35.76
CA ARG A 94 -15.37 -8.05 35.87
C ARG A 94 -15.65 -7.37 34.54
N TRP A 95 -16.68 -7.83 33.84
CA TRP A 95 -17.19 -7.19 32.63
C TRP A 95 -18.28 -6.18 32.97
N MET A 96 -18.08 -4.94 32.55
CA MET A 96 -18.98 -3.82 32.81
C MET A 96 -19.43 -3.17 31.51
N GLY A 97 -20.69 -2.74 31.48
CA GLY A 97 -21.21 -1.94 30.39
C GLY A 97 -22.73 -2.01 30.33
N TRP A 98 -23.27 -2.07 29.12
CA TRP A 98 -24.69 -1.88 28.86
C TRP A 98 -25.21 -2.94 27.90
N LEU A 99 -26.35 -3.53 28.26
CA LEU A 99 -27.15 -4.40 27.40
C LEU A 99 -28.30 -3.57 26.80
N TYR A 100 -28.42 -3.55 25.47
CA TYR A 100 -29.56 -2.94 24.80
C TYR A 100 -30.67 -3.97 24.50
N VAL A 101 -31.84 -3.72 25.10
CA VAL A 101 -33.06 -4.51 24.91
C VAL A 101 -33.92 -3.84 23.84
N GLN A 102 -34.03 -4.49 22.68
CA GLN A 102 -34.75 -3.95 21.52
C GLN A 102 -36.28 -3.96 21.68
N LYS A 103 -36.82 -5.02 22.29
CA LYS A 103 -38.23 -5.25 22.55
C LYS A 103 -38.36 -5.61 24.02
N GLU A 104 -39.28 -4.94 24.71
CA GLU A 104 -39.61 -5.26 26.09
C GLU A 104 -40.18 -6.68 26.21
N GLY A 105 -39.98 -7.28 27.38
CA GLY A 105 -40.51 -8.60 27.70
C GLY A 105 -39.55 -9.46 28.49
N GLU A 106 -39.99 -10.68 28.79
CA GLU A 106 -39.19 -11.64 29.56
C GLU A 106 -38.00 -12.15 28.75
N ARG A 107 -36.84 -12.20 29.41
CA ARG A 107 -35.62 -12.82 28.88
C ARG A 107 -35.12 -13.88 29.83
N VAL A 108 -34.62 -14.97 29.26
CA VAL A 108 -33.98 -16.05 30.03
C VAL A 108 -32.48 -15.88 29.92
N PHE A 109 -31.82 -15.67 31.06
CA PHE A 109 -30.37 -15.73 31.15
C PHE A 109 -29.96 -17.10 31.69
N LYS A 110 -28.94 -17.71 31.09
CA LYS A 110 -28.30 -18.92 31.59
C LYS A 110 -26.81 -18.72 31.73
N MET A 111 -26.23 -19.19 32.83
CA MET A 111 -24.81 -19.06 33.11
C MET A 111 -24.25 -20.33 33.70
N ARG A 112 -23.09 -20.76 33.20
CA ARG A 112 -22.26 -21.79 33.82
C ARG A 112 -20.87 -21.21 34.02
N ALA A 113 -20.30 -21.42 35.20
CA ALA A 113 -18.95 -20.99 35.49
C ALA A 113 -18.23 -22.03 36.36
N ASP A 114 -16.93 -22.12 36.15
CA ASP A 114 -15.96 -22.86 36.96
C ASP A 114 -14.78 -21.89 37.16
N ASP A 115 -14.45 -21.40 38.36
CA ASP A 115 -15.03 -21.73 39.68
C ASP A 115 -16.38 -21.03 39.98
N GLY A 116 -16.52 -19.71 39.77
CA GLY A 116 -17.78 -19.03 40.10
C GLY A 116 -17.99 -17.68 39.40
N SER A 117 -19.24 -17.30 39.22
CA SER A 117 -19.63 -16.09 38.51
C SER A 117 -20.94 -15.50 39.04
N SER A 118 -21.10 -14.18 38.95
CA SER A 118 -22.34 -13.46 39.28
C SER A 118 -22.69 -12.47 38.18
N LEU A 119 -23.99 -12.35 37.89
CA LEU A 119 -24.53 -11.40 36.91
C LEU A 119 -25.51 -10.47 37.61
N THR A 120 -25.26 -9.18 37.48
CA THR A 120 -26.09 -8.09 37.98
C THR A 120 -26.62 -7.29 36.79
N LEU A 121 -27.93 -6.99 36.79
CA LEU A 121 -28.57 -6.08 35.85
C LEU A 121 -29.24 -4.95 36.62
N ASP A 122 -28.98 -3.70 36.23
CA ASP A 122 -29.55 -2.50 36.89
C ASP A 122 -29.33 -2.47 38.41
N GLY A 123 -28.14 -2.90 38.82
CA GLY A 123 -27.76 -3.00 40.23
C GLY A 123 -28.39 -4.17 40.99
N GLN A 124 -29.31 -4.93 40.37
CA GLN A 124 -29.93 -6.10 40.98
C GLN A 124 -29.21 -7.39 40.59
N LEU A 125 -28.80 -8.17 41.60
CA LEU A 125 -28.19 -9.48 41.39
C LEU A 125 -29.23 -10.44 40.78
N ILE A 126 -29.01 -10.87 39.54
CA ILE A 126 -29.92 -11.79 38.86
C ILE A 126 -29.43 -13.23 38.94
N MET A 127 -28.13 -13.51 38.84
CA MET A 127 -27.61 -14.88 38.94
C MET A 127 -26.31 -14.92 39.72
N ASP A 128 -26.11 -16.01 40.47
CA ASP A 128 -24.88 -16.29 41.19
C ASP A 128 -24.62 -17.81 41.15
N THR A 129 -23.48 -18.20 40.58
CA THR A 129 -23.06 -19.61 40.48
C THR A 129 -22.09 -19.99 41.57
N SER A 130 -21.67 -19.08 42.46
CA SER A 130 -20.70 -19.36 43.54
C SER A 130 -21.20 -20.38 44.57
N ARG A 131 -22.51 -20.66 44.58
CA ARG A 131 -23.18 -21.61 45.49
C ARG A 131 -23.55 -22.95 44.83
N VAL A 132 -23.16 -23.17 43.58
CA VAL A 132 -23.59 -24.31 42.76
C VAL A 132 -22.36 -25.02 42.17
N ASN A 133 -22.43 -26.33 41.97
CA ASN A 133 -21.32 -27.10 41.38
C ASN A 133 -20.93 -26.58 39.99
N SER A 134 -19.62 -26.55 39.71
CA SER A 134 -19.00 -25.95 38.50
C SER A 134 -19.42 -26.58 37.15
N SER A 135 -20.20 -27.66 37.17
CA SER A 135 -20.73 -28.35 35.98
C SER A 135 -22.17 -27.96 35.60
N GLN A 136 -22.91 -27.23 36.45
CA GLN A 136 -24.33 -26.96 36.26
C GLN A 136 -24.62 -25.53 35.73
N PHE A 137 -25.69 -25.40 34.93
CA PHE A 137 -26.21 -24.11 34.49
C PHE A 137 -27.18 -23.53 35.52
N VAL A 138 -26.99 -22.27 35.88
CA VAL A 138 -27.99 -21.45 36.59
C VAL A 138 -28.80 -20.70 35.55
N SER A 139 -30.13 -20.69 35.69
CA SER A 139 -31.05 -20.02 34.76
C SER A 139 -32.00 -19.12 35.52
N LYS A 140 -32.23 -17.89 35.03
CA LYS A 140 -33.25 -16.98 35.58
C LYS A 140 -34.01 -16.25 34.48
N LYS A 141 -35.33 -16.14 34.67
CA LYS A 141 -36.19 -15.26 33.87
C LYS A 141 -36.18 -13.85 34.48
N VAL A 142 -35.97 -12.85 33.65
CA VAL A 142 -35.94 -11.44 34.04
C VAL A 142 -36.79 -10.65 33.06
N SER A 143 -37.75 -9.88 33.57
CA SER A 143 -38.53 -8.94 32.75
C SER A 143 -37.71 -7.66 32.54
N LEU A 144 -37.45 -7.30 31.29
CA LEU A 144 -36.68 -6.10 30.95
C LEU A 144 -37.51 -5.18 30.06
N SER A 145 -37.53 -3.89 30.41
CA SER A 145 -38.09 -2.84 29.55
C SER A 145 -37.29 -2.68 28.26
N ARG A 146 -37.86 -2.04 27.25
CA ARG A 146 -37.08 -1.63 26.08
C ARG A 146 -36.09 -0.52 26.48
N GLY A 147 -34.81 -0.68 26.16
CA GLY A 147 -33.80 0.33 26.47
C GLY A 147 -32.44 -0.23 26.86
N PHE A 148 -31.61 0.62 27.46
CA PHE A 148 -30.30 0.23 27.98
C PHE A 148 -30.39 -0.16 29.44
N HIS A 149 -29.92 -1.36 29.75
CA HIS A 149 -29.79 -1.90 31.09
C HIS A 149 -28.31 -2.01 31.43
N SER A 150 -27.92 -1.54 32.60
CA SER A 150 -26.53 -1.69 33.07
C SER A 150 -26.26 -3.16 33.37
N LEU A 151 -25.07 -3.63 33.01
CA LEU A 151 -24.68 -5.02 33.14
C LEU A 151 -23.30 -5.11 33.81
N ASP A 152 -23.24 -5.86 34.91
CA ASP A 152 -22.01 -6.19 35.64
C ASP A 152 -21.93 -7.70 35.81
N LEU A 153 -20.99 -8.33 35.10
CA LEU A 153 -20.72 -9.76 35.14
C LEU A 153 -19.36 -9.98 35.79
N ARG A 154 -19.33 -10.70 36.90
CA ARG A 154 -18.11 -11.00 37.66
C ARG A 154 -17.83 -12.48 37.61
N TYR A 155 -16.61 -12.86 37.32
CA TYR A 155 -16.11 -14.22 37.31
C TYR A 155 -14.85 -14.34 38.15
N PHE A 156 -14.67 -15.43 38.89
CA PHE A 156 -13.41 -15.75 39.56
C PHE A 156 -13.00 -17.19 39.29
N GLN A 157 -11.69 -17.38 39.30
CA GLN A 157 -11.02 -18.67 39.18
C GLN A 157 -10.06 -18.81 40.36
N ARG A 158 -10.14 -19.92 41.08
CA ARG A 158 -9.20 -20.32 42.12
C ARG A 158 -8.24 -21.37 41.56
N LEU A 159 -8.72 -22.55 41.18
CA LEU A 159 -7.89 -23.70 40.80
C LEU A 159 -8.38 -24.36 39.51
N GLY A 160 -7.48 -24.88 38.67
CA GLY A 160 -7.86 -25.55 37.40
C GLY A 160 -7.81 -24.62 36.18
N THR A 161 -8.54 -24.98 35.11
CA THR A 161 -8.46 -24.33 33.78
C THR A 161 -9.57 -23.30 33.50
N GLY A 162 -10.57 -23.23 34.37
CA GLY A 162 -11.68 -22.29 34.36
C GLY A 162 -12.61 -22.41 33.15
N ASN A 163 -13.92 -22.22 33.36
CA ASN A 163 -14.89 -22.10 32.28
C ASN A 163 -15.90 -20.99 32.57
N LEU A 164 -16.39 -20.31 31.53
CA LEU A 164 -17.50 -19.38 31.62
C LEU A 164 -18.31 -19.43 30.34
N GLU A 165 -19.61 -19.66 30.50
CA GLU A 165 -20.57 -19.60 29.41
C GLU A 165 -21.79 -18.81 29.84
N VAL A 166 -22.14 -17.81 29.01
CA VAL A 166 -23.26 -16.92 29.25
C VAL A 166 -24.18 -16.90 28.04
N TYR A 167 -25.43 -17.28 28.26
CA TYR A 167 -26.49 -17.32 27.26
C TYR A 167 -27.60 -16.34 27.64
N GLY A 168 -28.20 -15.74 26.62
CA GLY A 168 -29.35 -14.85 26.78
C GLY A 168 -30.31 -15.04 25.62
N ALA A 169 -31.49 -15.59 25.91
CA ALA A 169 -32.54 -15.78 24.93
C ALA A 169 -33.64 -14.74 25.09
N GLY A 170 -34.11 -14.19 23.97
CA GLY A 170 -35.37 -13.44 23.92
C GLY A 170 -36.57 -14.40 23.99
N PRO A 171 -37.79 -13.88 24.17
CA PRO A 171 -38.98 -14.69 24.42
C PRO A 171 -39.36 -15.68 23.28
N GLU A 172 -38.81 -15.49 22.07
CA GLU A 172 -39.15 -16.28 20.86
C GLU A 172 -37.93 -17.03 20.25
N GLY A 173 -36.77 -17.10 20.93
CA GLY A 173 -35.52 -17.62 20.35
C GLY A 173 -34.92 -18.84 21.05
N GLY A 174 -34.37 -19.80 20.28
CA GLY A 174 -33.56 -20.91 20.82
C GLY A 174 -32.27 -20.43 21.49
N GLU A 175 -31.67 -21.30 22.33
CA GLU A 175 -30.49 -20.98 23.13
C GLU A 175 -29.33 -20.43 22.28
N LYS A 176 -28.96 -19.18 22.53
CA LYS A 176 -27.82 -18.51 21.87
C LYS A 176 -26.98 -17.79 22.93
N ARG A 177 -25.66 -17.77 22.69
CA ARG A 177 -24.74 -16.95 23.48
C ARG A 177 -25.21 -15.49 23.43
N LEU A 178 -25.01 -14.76 24.51
CA LEU A 178 -25.43 -13.36 24.61
C LEU A 178 -24.85 -12.54 23.45
N ASP A 179 -25.72 -11.90 22.66
CA ASP A 179 -25.33 -11.24 21.41
C ASP A 179 -24.45 -10.01 21.68
N VAL A 180 -23.24 -10.05 21.12
CA VAL A 180 -22.23 -8.99 21.23
C VAL A 180 -22.71 -7.68 20.59
N GLU A 181 -23.58 -7.77 19.59
CA GLU A 181 -24.21 -6.59 18.97
C GLU A 181 -25.25 -5.94 19.90
N ALA A 182 -25.61 -6.55 21.03
CA ALA A 182 -26.44 -5.93 22.05
C ALA A 182 -25.62 -5.33 23.20
N LEU A 183 -24.30 -5.51 23.23
CA LEU A 183 -23.42 -5.10 24.32
C LEU A 183 -22.60 -3.86 23.95
N PHE A 184 -22.51 -2.93 24.89
CA PHE A 184 -21.76 -1.70 24.73
C PHE A 184 -20.89 -1.42 25.97
N PRO A 185 -19.62 -1.00 25.79
CA PRO A 185 -18.74 -0.68 26.92
C PRO A 185 -19.15 0.62 27.62
N GLU A 186 -19.77 1.54 26.88
CA GLU A 186 -20.29 2.82 27.34
C GLU A 186 -21.72 2.98 26.84
N LYS A 187 -22.59 3.69 27.58
CA LYS A 187 -23.98 3.91 27.20
C LYS A 187 -24.06 4.85 25.98
N PRO A 188 -24.43 4.37 24.79
CA PRO A 188 -24.68 5.25 23.66
C PRO A 188 -25.90 6.11 23.93
N THR A 189 -25.91 7.33 23.40
CA THR A 189 -27.14 8.13 23.36
C THR A 189 -28.17 7.47 22.43
N PRO A 190 -29.48 7.61 22.70
CA PRO A 190 -30.53 7.10 21.80
C PRO A 190 -30.37 7.59 20.36
N ARG A 191 -29.90 8.84 20.17
CA ARG A 191 -29.62 9.42 18.86
C ARG A 191 -28.48 8.70 18.13
N GLN A 192 -27.37 8.42 18.81
CA GLN A 192 -26.23 7.70 18.22
C GLN A 192 -26.61 6.28 17.80
N LEU A 193 -27.34 5.56 18.66
CA LEU A 193 -27.80 4.21 18.34
C LEU A 193 -28.80 4.20 17.17
N ALA A 194 -29.76 5.14 17.16
CA ALA A 194 -30.73 5.28 16.09
C ALA A 194 -30.04 5.62 14.75
N LEU A 195 -29.05 6.50 14.76
CA LEU A 195 -28.26 6.88 13.58
C LEU A 195 -27.50 5.69 13.02
N GLU A 196 -26.74 4.96 13.84
CA GLU A 196 -25.97 3.79 13.40
C GLU A 196 -26.89 2.69 12.86
N GLN A 197 -27.99 2.39 13.57
CA GLN A 197 -28.97 1.39 13.13
C GLN A 197 -29.67 1.83 11.82
N GLY A 198 -29.96 3.12 11.68
CA GLY A 198 -30.50 3.71 10.45
C GLY A 198 -29.56 3.51 9.28
N ILE A 199 -28.29 3.89 9.43
CA ILE A 199 -27.24 3.70 8.41
C ILE A 199 -27.10 2.21 8.05
N ARG A 200 -27.00 1.31 9.04
CA ARG A 200 -26.89 -0.14 8.79
C ARG A 200 -28.13 -0.73 8.10
N ARG A 201 -29.35 -0.25 8.43
CA ARG A 201 -30.59 -0.67 7.75
C ARG A 201 -30.60 -0.20 6.30
N ILE A 202 -30.26 1.06 6.05
CA ILE A 202 -30.17 1.63 4.70
C ILE A 202 -29.12 0.88 3.88
N LEU A 203 -27.93 0.65 4.43
CA LEU A 203 -26.87 -0.10 3.76
C LEU A 203 -27.29 -1.55 3.46
N ARG A 204 -27.95 -2.26 4.38
CA ARG A 204 -28.51 -3.61 4.11
C ARG A 204 -29.58 -3.58 3.03
N GLY A 205 -30.46 -2.56 3.02
CA GLY A 205 -31.46 -2.35 2.00
C GLY A 205 -30.83 -2.11 0.62
N LEU A 206 -29.90 -1.15 0.53
CA LEU A 206 -29.11 -0.89 -0.66
C LEU A 206 -28.37 -2.15 -1.12
N TRP A 207 -27.82 -2.95 -0.21
CA TRP A 207 -27.09 -4.18 -0.56
C TRP A 207 -27.98 -5.27 -1.17
N ARG A 208 -29.26 -5.33 -0.79
CA ARG A 208 -30.25 -6.24 -1.40
C ARG A 208 -30.72 -5.72 -2.75
N ILE A 209 -30.85 -4.40 -2.88
CA ILE A 209 -31.39 -3.74 -4.07
C ILE A 209 -30.32 -3.60 -5.16
N LEU A 210 -29.09 -3.24 -4.83
CA LEU A 210 -28.02 -2.94 -5.79
C LEU A 210 -27.71 -4.09 -6.76
N PRO A 211 -27.59 -5.37 -6.34
CA PRO A 211 -27.38 -6.48 -7.28
C PRO A 211 -28.55 -6.68 -8.23
N LEU A 212 -29.78 -6.61 -7.71
CA LEU A 212 -31.01 -6.72 -8.50
C LEU A 212 -31.16 -5.52 -9.44
N TRP A 213 -30.83 -4.32 -8.98
CA TRP A 213 -30.84 -3.08 -9.75
C TRP A 213 -29.78 -3.08 -10.84
N ASN A 214 -28.58 -3.58 -10.54
CA ASN A 214 -27.51 -3.78 -11.52
C ASN A 214 -27.92 -4.84 -12.54
N LEU A 215 -28.55 -5.94 -12.12
CA LEU A 215 -29.09 -6.96 -13.03
C LEU A 215 -30.20 -6.38 -13.91
N LEU A 216 -31.14 -5.63 -13.35
CA LEU A 216 -32.21 -4.94 -14.09
C LEU A 216 -31.64 -3.88 -15.03
N ALA A 217 -30.63 -3.13 -14.62
CA ALA A 217 -29.91 -2.19 -15.46
C ALA A 217 -29.22 -2.93 -16.61
N VAL A 218 -28.54 -4.04 -16.34
CA VAL A 218 -27.89 -4.89 -17.36
C VAL A 218 -28.91 -5.52 -18.30
N LEU A 219 -30.05 -6.02 -17.80
CA LEU A 219 -31.13 -6.59 -18.61
C LEU A 219 -31.82 -5.51 -19.45
N TYR A 220 -32.03 -4.33 -18.87
CA TYR A 220 -32.55 -3.16 -19.56
C TYR A 220 -31.58 -2.70 -20.65
N PHE A 221 -30.28 -2.63 -20.35
CA PHE A 221 -29.23 -2.31 -21.32
C PHE A 221 -29.06 -3.40 -22.36
N ARG A 222 -29.19 -4.68 -22.01
CA ARG A 222 -29.21 -5.79 -22.96
C ARG A 222 -30.41 -5.64 -23.88
N LYS A 223 -31.62 -5.37 -23.37
CA LYS A 223 -32.85 -5.19 -24.17
C LYS A 223 -32.76 -3.96 -25.07
N THR A 224 -32.26 -2.82 -24.57
CA THR A 224 -32.05 -1.62 -25.39
C THR A 224 -30.91 -1.78 -26.39
N LEU A 225 -29.83 -2.48 -26.02
CA LEU A 225 -28.73 -2.83 -26.92
C LEU A 225 -29.21 -3.79 -28.00
N TRP A 226 -29.98 -4.83 -27.67
CA TRP A 226 -30.55 -5.76 -28.64
C TRP A 226 -31.56 -5.07 -29.55
N ALA A 227 -32.43 -4.22 -29.01
CA ALA A 227 -33.34 -3.41 -29.81
C ALA A 227 -32.58 -2.42 -30.71
N TYR A 228 -31.49 -1.83 -30.22
CA TYR A 228 -30.61 -0.94 -30.99
C TYR A 228 -29.86 -1.71 -32.08
N LEU A 229 -29.26 -2.86 -31.76
CA LEU A 229 -28.54 -3.73 -32.68
C LEU A 229 -29.47 -4.31 -33.74
N LYS A 230 -30.69 -4.70 -33.38
CA LYS A 230 -31.73 -5.13 -34.32
C LYS A 230 -32.17 -3.97 -35.21
N LYS A 231 -32.38 -2.76 -34.66
CA LYS A 231 -32.62 -1.55 -35.46
C LYS A 231 -31.47 -1.21 -36.39
N VAL A 232 -30.22 -1.43 -35.96
CA VAL A 232 -29.01 -1.19 -36.76
C VAL A 232 -28.85 -2.27 -37.83
N ALA A 233 -29.17 -3.53 -37.53
CA ALA A 233 -29.17 -4.63 -38.50
C ALA A 233 -30.26 -4.47 -39.55
N ASP A 234 -31.49 -4.12 -39.13
CA ASP A 234 -32.61 -3.82 -40.03
C ASP A 234 -32.34 -2.53 -40.84
N LYS A 235 -31.71 -1.51 -40.23
CA LYS A 235 -31.22 -0.32 -40.96
C LYS A 235 -30.09 -0.65 -41.93
N ARG A 236 -29.22 -1.61 -41.61
CA ARG A 236 -28.12 -2.02 -42.49
C ARG A 236 -28.67 -2.74 -43.71
N LYS A 237 -29.69 -3.57 -43.53
CA LYS A 237 -30.46 -4.20 -44.62
C LYS A 237 -31.17 -3.17 -45.51
N ARG A 238 -31.71 -2.09 -44.92
CA ARG A 238 -32.34 -0.97 -45.68
C ARG A 238 -31.35 0.07 -46.22
N MET A 239 -30.11 0.13 -45.70
CA MET A 239 -29.05 1.04 -46.18
C MET A 239 -28.29 0.47 -47.38
N GLU A 240 -28.40 -0.83 -47.64
CA GLU A 240 -27.90 -1.44 -48.88
C GLU A 240 -28.77 -1.07 -50.10
N GLU A 241 -29.97 -0.49 -49.90
CA GLU A 241 -30.91 -0.14 -50.98
C GLU A 241 -31.14 1.38 -51.24
N GLY A 242 -30.45 2.33 -50.59
CA GLY A 242 -30.70 3.74 -50.95
C GLY A 242 -29.91 4.79 -50.17
N ILE A 243 -29.41 5.79 -50.91
CA ILE A 243 -28.53 6.87 -50.42
C ILE A 243 -29.33 8.06 -49.84
N ARG A 244 -28.76 8.65 -48.76
CA ARG A 244 -28.88 10.02 -48.21
C ARG A 244 -30.13 10.43 -47.39
N ALA A 245 -29.80 11.24 -46.38
CA ALA A 245 -30.59 12.12 -45.52
C ALA A 245 -31.27 11.51 -44.26
N LEU A 246 -31.17 12.29 -43.16
CA LEU A 246 -31.92 12.32 -41.88
C LEU A 246 -31.26 11.74 -40.59
N PRO A 247 -31.57 12.37 -39.42
CA PRO A 247 -30.69 12.46 -38.26
C PRO A 247 -30.75 11.21 -37.36
N PHE A 248 -29.62 10.81 -36.78
CA PHE A 248 -29.57 9.71 -35.81
C PHE A 248 -30.01 10.16 -34.40
N PRO A 249 -30.72 9.29 -33.64
CA PRO A 249 -31.22 9.58 -32.30
C PRO A 249 -30.12 9.59 -31.24
N HIS A 250 -30.41 10.25 -30.11
CA HIS A 250 -29.53 10.73 -29.04
C HIS A 250 -28.36 9.83 -28.55
N PRO A 251 -27.24 10.44 -28.10
CA PRO A 251 -25.96 9.80 -27.74
C PRO A 251 -25.94 8.96 -26.45
N LEU A 252 -27.08 8.68 -25.82
CA LEU A 252 -27.13 8.07 -24.47
C LEU A 252 -26.88 6.55 -24.45
N GLY A 253 -27.20 5.81 -25.52
CA GLY A 253 -27.10 4.34 -25.56
C GLY A 253 -25.69 3.78 -25.31
N PRO A 254 -24.64 4.25 -25.99
CA PRO A 254 -23.28 3.74 -25.81
C PRO A 254 -22.67 4.17 -24.46
N PHE A 255 -22.92 5.41 -24.02
CA PHE A 255 -22.47 5.94 -22.72
C PHE A 255 -22.94 5.05 -21.56
N SER A 256 -24.18 4.59 -21.67
CA SER A 256 -24.77 3.72 -20.66
C SER A 256 -24.18 2.32 -20.60
N LEU A 257 -23.74 1.81 -21.75
CA LEU A 257 -23.16 0.48 -21.85
C LEU A 257 -21.77 0.40 -21.21
N ALA A 258 -20.91 1.40 -21.42
CA ALA A 258 -19.57 1.39 -20.84
C ALA A 258 -19.58 1.75 -19.35
N PHE A 259 -20.43 2.68 -18.93
CA PHE A 259 -20.61 2.96 -17.51
C PHE A 259 -21.17 1.71 -16.80
N GLY A 260 -22.13 1.01 -17.42
CA GLY A 260 -22.57 -0.31 -16.97
C GLY A 260 -21.44 -1.35 -16.90
N LEU A 261 -20.55 -1.40 -17.90
CA LEU A 261 -19.39 -2.29 -17.89
C LEU A 261 -18.39 -1.95 -16.76
N CYS A 262 -18.13 -0.66 -16.51
CA CYS A 262 -17.25 -0.21 -15.42
C CYS A 262 -17.83 -0.54 -14.05
N LEU A 263 -19.16 -0.43 -13.89
CA LEU A 263 -19.84 -0.84 -12.66
C LEU A 263 -19.86 -2.37 -12.50
N VAL A 264 -19.96 -3.12 -13.60
CA VAL A 264 -19.80 -4.58 -13.58
C VAL A 264 -18.38 -4.95 -13.18
N LEU A 265 -17.34 -4.31 -13.74
CA LEU A 265 -15.95 -4.53 -13.34
C LEU A 265 -15.72 -4.23 -11.85
N LEU A 266 -16.25 -3.10 -11.37
CA LEU A 266 -16.18 -2.74 -9.96
C LEU A 266 -16.90 -3.77 -9.08
N GLY A 267 -18.07 -4.25 -9.52
CA GLY A 267 -18.84 -5.29 -8.84
C GLY A 267 -18.16 -6.66 -8.81
N LEU A 268 -17.56 -7.09 -9.93
CA LEU A 268 -16.81 -8.35 -10.03
C LEU A 268 -15.54 -8.29 -9.16
N TRP A 269 -14.86 -7.14 -9.13
CA TRP A 269 -13.69 -6.91 -8.27
C TRP A 269 -14.03 -6.94 -6.78
N MET A 270 -15.15 -6.31 -6.39
CA MET A 270 -15.63 -6.38 -5.00
C MET A 270 -16.09 -7.80 -4.62
N LEU A 271 -16.72 -8.52 -5.56
CA LEU A 271 -17.15 -9.90 -5.36
C LEU A 271 -15.97 -10.86 -5.25
N SER A 272 -14.95 -10.74 -6.08
CA SER A 272 -13.71 -11.53 -6.02
C SER A 272 -12.95 -11.26 -4.72
N SER A 273 -12.89 -10.00 -4.28
CA SER A 273 -12.28 -9.61 -3.01
C SER A 273 -12.97 -10.21 -1.78
N ARG A 274 -14.30 -10.39 -1.82
CA ARG A 274 -15.06 -11.06 -0.75
C ARG A 274 -15.02 -12.59 -0.84
N LEU A 275 -15.10 -13.18 -2.03
CA LEU A 275 -15.01 -14.63 -2.19
C LEU A 275 -13.61 -15.19 -1.83
N ALA A 276 -12.58 -14.34 -1.83
CA ALA A 276 -11.24 -14.68 -1.38
C ALA A 276 -11.09 -14.76 0.16
N SER A 277 -12.10 -14.42 0.97
CA SER A 277 -11.95 -14.26 2.43
C SER A 277 -11.78 -15.56 3.23
N ASP A 278 -11.99 -16.74 2.62
CA ASP A 278 -12.01 -18.03 3.34
C ASP A 278 -10.87 -18.98 2.93
N ARG A 279 -9.82 -18.49 2.25
CA ARG A 279 -8.70 -19.30 1.76
C ARG A 279 -7.37 -18.94 2.40
N GLY A 280 -6.50 -19.94 2.53
CA GLY A 280 -5.17 -19.81 3.10
C GLY A 280 -4.93 -20.74 4.28
N LEU A 281 -3.73 -20.68 4.84
CA LEU A 281 -3.40 -21.37 6.09
C LEU A 281 -3.40 -20.38 7.24
N ARG A 282 -3.74 -20.85 8.44
CA ARG A 282 -3.57 -20.06 9.65
C ARG A 282 -2.09 -20.02 9.99
N VAL A 283 -1.47 -18.86 9.81
CA VAL A 283 -0.10 -18.61 10.26
C VAL A 283 -0.11 -18.14 11.71
N SER A 284 0.75 -18.72 12.52
CA SER A 284 1.01 -18.38 13.91
C SER A 284 2.47 -17.96 14.04
N TYR A 285 2.74 -16.82 14.67
CA TYR A 285 4.09 -16.31 14.92
C TYR A 285 4.47 -16.45 16.40
N TYR A 286 5.70 -16.90 16.65
CA TYR A 286 6.28 -17.06 17.96
C TYR A 286 7.58 -16.24 18.03
N ASP A 287 7.83 -15.55 19.14
CA ASP A 287 9.07 -14.79 19.40
C ASP A 287 10.23 -15.66 19.90
N ASN A 288 10.23 -16.92 19.51
CA ASN A 288 11.27 -17.88 19.82
C ASN A 288 11.39 -18.87 18.65
N PRO A 289 12.58 -19.46 18.44
CA PRO A 289 12.77 -20.42 17.35
C PRO A 289 12.14 -21.80 17.61
N GLY A 290 11.68 -22.09 18.83
CA GLY A 290 11.17 -23.41 19.22
C GLY A 290 9.69 -23.67 18.91
N TRP A 291 8.95 -22.69 18.37
CA TRP A 291 7.48 -22.76 18.26
C TRP A 291 6.78 -22.97 19.61
N GLU A 292 7.42 -22.53 20.69
CA GLU A 292 6.96 -22.74 22.06
C GLU A 292 6.13 -21.56 22.56
N GLY A 293 5.25 -21.82 23.52
CA GLY A 293 4.41 -20.80 24.14
C GLY A 293 3.20 -20.38 23.29
N ASN A 294 2.61 -19.22 23.62
CA ASN A 294 1.47 -18.71 22.88
C ASN A 294 1.94 -17.92 21.66
N SER A 295 1.37 -18.22 20.50
CA SER A 295 1.54 -17.42 19.29
C SER A 295 1.16 -15.96 19.54
N LEU A 296 2.10 -15.03 19.28
CA LEU A 296 1.88 -13.58 19.43
C LEU A 296 1.01 -13.00 18.33
N PHE A 297 0.82 -13.74 17.24
CA PHE A 297 -0.01 -13.34 16.12
C PHE A 297 -0.52 -14.56 15.37
N SER A 298 -1.83 -14.62 15.19
CA SER A 298 -2.46 -15.65 14.38
C SER A 298 -3.38 -15.02 13.33
N LYS A 299 -3.17 -15.36 12.07
CA LYS A 299 -4.01 -14.87 10.96
C LYS A 299 -4.09 -15.90 9.84
N VAL A 300 -5.22 -15.95 9.15
CA VAL A 300 -5.32 -16.71 7.90
C VAL A 300 -4.63 -15.92 6.79
N VAL A 301 -3.64 -16.55 6.13
CA VAL A 301 -2.90 -15.96 5.01
C VAL A 301 -3.04 -16.85 3.78
N PRO A 302 -3.27 -16.25 2.60
CA PRO A 302 -3.52 -17.04 1.40
C PRO A 302 -2.28 -17.85 1.01
N SER A 303 -1.06 -17.32 1.24
CA SER A 303 0.21 -17.93 0.81
C SER A 303 1.19 -18.18 1.95
N LEU A 304 2.12 -19.09 1.69
CA LEU A 304 3.29 -19.40 2.52
C LEU A 304 4.38 -18.32 2.38
N SER A 305 3.99 -17.06 2.58
CA SER A 305 4.90 -15.92 2.43
C SER A 305 5.32 -15.36 3.78
N LEU A 306 6.64 -15.26 3.98
CA LEU A 306 7.22 -14.53 5.11
C LEU A 306 6.87 -13.03 5.11
N ARG A 307 6.33 -12.48 4.00
CA ARG A 307 5.85 -11.08 3.93
C ARG A 307 4.71 -10.74 4.89
N VAL A 308 4.01 -11.75 5.43
CA VAL A 308 3.06 -11.52 6.53
C VAL A 308 3.75 -10.88 7.73
N LEU A 309 5.00 -11.28 7.98
CA LEU A 309 5.84 -10.73 9.04
C LEU A 309 6.20 -9.30 8.77
N ASP A 310 6.54 -8.99 7.53
CA ASP A 310 6.85 -7.63 7.12
C ASP A 310 5.64 -6.75 7.44
N ARG A 311 4.44 -7.09 6.93
CA ARG A 311 3.19 -6.33 7.16
C ARG A 311 2.82 -6.17 8.63
N GLN A 312 3.21 -7.17 9.43
CA GLN A 312 3.27 -7.22 10.89
C GLN A 312 4.15 -6.09 11.44
N GLY A 313 5.44 -6.21 11.17
CA GLY A 313 6.48 -5.66 12.02
C GLY A 313 7.11 -6.71 12.94
N PHE A 314 6.90 -8.01 12.75
CA PHE A 314 7.48 -8.97 13.68
C PHE A 314 9.02 -8.96 13.63
N PRO A 315 9.71 -9.19 14.77
CA PRO A 315 11.16 -9.40 14.80
C PRO A 315 11.55 -10.42 13.74
N GLN A 316 12.53 -10.07 12.90
CA GLN A 316 13.01 -10.92 11.79
C GLN A 316 14.20 -11.81 12.20
N ARG A 317 14.43 -11.96 13.51
CA ARG A 317 15.47 -12.84 14.09
C ARG A 317 14.92 -13.49 15.35
N TYR A 318 15.40 -14.69 15.66
CA TYR A 318 14.98 -15.49 16.82
C TYR A 318 13.46 -15.65 16.93
N TYR A 319 12.83 -16.10 15.86
CA TYR A 319 11.39 -16.29 15.78
C TYR A 319 11.05 -17.61 15.13
N SER A 320 9.78 -18.00 15.22
CA SER A 320 9.28 -19.12 14.45
C SER A 320 7.86 -18.87 13.96
N LEU A 321 7.51 -19.56 12.88
CA LEU A 321 6.23 -19.52 12.21
C LEU A 321 5.67 -20.93 12.10
N GLN A 322 4.37 -21.04 12.28
CA GLN A 322 3.61 -22.26 12.02
C GLN A 322 2.43 -21.92 11.12
N TRP A 323 2.41 -22.46 9.91
CA TRP A 323 1.20 -22.49 9.08
C TRP A 323 0.48 -23.80 9.34
N LYS A 324 -0.81 -23.71 9.65
CA LYS A 324 -1.66 -24.87 9.89
C LYS A 324 -2.99 -24.74 9.18
N GLY A 325 -3.46 -25.84 8.63
CA GLY A 325 -4.75 -25.92 7.96
C GLY A 325 -4.84 -27.18 7.11
N TRP A 326 -5.44 -27.04 5.94
CA TRP A 326 -5.74 -28.13 5.02
C TRP A 326 -5.28 -27.75 3.62
N VAL A 327 -4.73 -28.71 2.90
CA VAL A 327 -4.49 -28.64 1.45
C VAL A 327 -5.44 -29.60 0.76
N TYR A 328 -5.99 -29.21 -0.39
CA TYR A 328 -6.73 -30.14 -1.23
C TYR A 328 -5.85 -30.59 -2.41
N ILE A 329 -5.74 -31.91 -2.56
CA ILE A 329 -5.04 -32.61 -3.63
C ILE A 329 -6.05 -32.97 -4.70
N ASP A 330 -5.81 -32.52 -5.93
CA ASP A 330 -6.77 -32.59 -7.03
C ASP A 330 -6.68 -33.87 -7.86
N ARG A 331 -5.62 -34.64 -7.66
CA ARG A 331 -5.44 -35.97 -8.23
C ARG A 331 -4.50 -36.82 -7.39
N SER A 332 -4.83 -38.09 -7.25
CA SER A 332 -3.94 -39.06 -6.59
C SER A 332 -2.65 -39.26 -7.39
N GLY A 333 -1.53 -39.45 -6.69
CA GLY A 333 -0.25 -39.83 -7.29
C GLY A 333 0.96 -39.37 -6.47
N ASP A 334 2.14 -39.55 -7.06
CA ASP A 334 3.42 -39.15 -6.46
C ASP A 334 3.69 -37.64 -6.59
N TYR A 335 3.75 -36.94 -5.45
CA TYR A 335 4.13 -35.54 -5.36
C TYR A 335 5.54 -35.42 -4.79
N THR A 336 6.45 -34.76 -5.51
CA THR A 336 7.76 -34.41 -4.96
C THR A 336 7.69 -33.06 -4.24
N LEU A 337 7.69 -33.03 -2.92
CA LEU A 337 7.78 -31.79 -2.13
C LEU A 337 9.23 -31.31 -2.08
N ILE A 338 9.42 -29.99 -2.17
CA ILE A 338 10.72 -29.34 -2.16
C ILE A 338 10.69 -28.19 -1.15
N VAL A 339 11.63 -28.16 -0.21
CA VAL A 339 11.71 -27.15 0.84
C VAL A 339 13.11 -26.57 0.90
N LYS A 340 13.17 -25.24 0.99
CA LYS A 340 14.41 -24.49 1.18
C LYS A 340 14.16 -23.38 2.19
N ALA A 341 14.92 -23.35 3.29
CA ALA A 341 14.70 -22.41 4.37
C ALA A 341 16.01 -21.89 4.95
N ASP A 342 16.01 -20.67 5.46
CA ASP A 342 17.06 -20.11 6.28
C ASP A 342 16.36 -19.54 7.51
N ASP A 343 16.55 -20.04 8.74
CA ASP A 343 17.53 -21.06 9.18
C ASP A 343 17.05 -22.52 9.08
N GLY A 344 15.72 -22.78 9.08
CA GLY A 344 15.20 -24.13 8.91
C GLY A 344 13.68 -24.24 8.87
N ALA A 345 13.18 -25.35 8.34
CA ALA A 345 11.76 -25.63 8.21
C ALA A 345 11.45 -27.12 8.24
N ARG A 346 10.20 -27.45 8.57
CA ARG A 346 9.66 -28.80 8.57
C ARG A 346 8.21 -28.79 8.06
N VAL A 347 7.85 -29.80 7.28
CA VAL A 347 6.55 -29.94 6.63
C VAL A 347 5.92 -31.26 7.03
N TRP A 348 4.67 -31.20 7.45
CA TRP A 348 3.82 -32.35 7.75
C TRP A 348 2.62 -32.37 6.81
N ILE A 349 2.29 -33.56 6.33
CA ILE A 349 1.03 -33.86 5.64
C ILE A 349 0.46 -35.11 6.32
N ASP A 350 -0.85 -35.11 6.61
CA ASP A 350 -1.53 -36.22 7.31
C ASP A 350 -0.95 -36.57 8.68
N GLY A 351 -0.31 -35.59 9.33
CA GLY A 351 0.34 -35.77 10.64
C GLY A 351 1.73 -36.41 10.57
N THR A 352 2.19 -36.84 9.40
CA THR A 352 3.52 -37.42 9.19
C THR A 352 4.51 -36.35 8.77
N ILE A 353 5.73 -36.37 9.34
CA ILE A 353 6.82 -35.49 8.88
C ILE A 353 7.24 -35.97 7.49
N ILE A 354 7.07 -35.11 6.49
CA ILE A 354 7.45 -35.42 5.12
C ILE A 354 8.88 -34.95 4.85
N LEU A 355 9.22 -33.72 5.25
CA LEU A 355 10.51 -33.11 4.89
C LEU A 355 10.90 -32.00 5.88
N GLY A 356 12.18 -31.88 6.26
CA GLY A 356 12.68 -30.75 7.03
C GLY A 356 14.06 -30.92 7.67
N TYR A 357 14.68 -29.83 8.11
CA TYR A 357 15.96 -29.82 8.82
C TYR A 357 16.01 -28.76 9.93
N GLU A 358 16.88 -28.98 10.91
CA GLU A 358 17.00 -28.16 12.13
C GLU A 358 18.30 -27.36 12.25
N ARG A 359 19.34 -27.64 11.44
CA ARG A 359 20.56 -26.81 11.45
C ARG A 359 21.47 -27.12 10.28
N VAL A 360 21.63 -26.19 9.34
CA VAL A 360 22.63 -26.32 8.28
C VAL A 360 23.28 -24.96 8.05
N SER A 361 24.61 -24.91 7.98
CA SER A 361 25.38 -23.68 7.69
C SER A 361 25.26 -23.21 6.22
N SER A 362 24.61 -24.02 5.40
CA SER A 362 24.19 -23.74 4.03
C SER A 362 22.66 -23.80 3.95
N MET A 363 22.06 -23.25 2.89
CA MET A 363 20.61 -23.28 2.64
C MET A 363 20.28 -24.42 1.65
N PRO A 364 20.32 -25.71 2.06
CA PRO A 364 20.09 -26.83 1.15
C PRO A 364 18.65 -26.81 0.65
N GLU A 365 18.50 -27.17 -0.63
CA GLU A 365 17.22 -27.56 -1.20
C GLU A 365 17.01 -29.04 -0.87
N LEU A 366 16.05 -29.33 0.00
CA LEU A 366 15.65 -30.71 0.26
C LEU A 366 14.43 -31.05 -0.60
N SER A 367 14.34 -32.31 -1.03
CA SER A 367 13.19 -32.82 -1.73
C SER A 367 12.88 -34.25 -1.31
N THR A 368 11.59 -34.62 -1.30
CA THR A 368 11.15 -36.00 -1.11
C THR A 368 9.87 -36.24 -1.91
N THR A 369 9.62 -37.49 -2.28
CA THR A 369 8.39 -37.88 -2.96
C THR A 369 7.45 -38.54 -1.97
N VAL A 370 6.20 -38.08 -1.94
CA VAL A 370 5.11 -38.62 -1.13
C VAL A 370 3.92 -38.92 -2.03
N TYR A 371 3.35 -40.11 -1.87
CA TYR A 371 2.09 -40.45 -2.52
C TYR A 371 0.94 -39.77 -1.76
N LEU A 372 0.12 -38.98 -2.46
CA LEU A 372 -1.05 -38.32 -1.90
C LEU A 372 -2.30 -38.76 -2.65
N GLU A 373 -3.38 -39.03 -1.93
CA GLU A 373 -4.69 -39.34 -2.52
C GLU A 373 -5.42 -38.06 -2.94
N GLU A 374 -6.36 -38.15 -3.89
CA GLU A 374 -7.26 -37.04 -4.17
C GLU A 374 -8.13 -36.74 -2.94
N GLY A 375 -8.07 -35.51 -2.43
CA GLY A 375 -8.87 -35.11 -1.28
C GLY A 375 -8.21 -34.09 -0.38
N PHE A 376 -8.75 -33.96 0.84
CA PHE A 376 -8.26 -33.02 1.83
C PHE A 376 -7.24 -33.68 2.76
N HIS A 377 -6.05 -33.10 2.79
CA HIS A 377 -4.97 -33.51 3.68
C HIS A 377 -4.68 -32.37 4.67
N PRO A 378 -4.66 -32.61 5.99
CA PRO A 378 -4.14 -31.63 6.92
C PRO A 378 -2.67 -31.36 6.59
N ILE A 379 -2.32 -30.08 6.57
CA ILE A 379 -0.95 -29.63 6.32
C ILE A 379 -0.49 -28.74 7.46
N GLU A 380 0.74 -28.98 7.90
CA GLU A 380 1.43 -28.14 8.86
C GLU A 380 2.83 -27.82 8.33
N ILE A 381 3.20 -26.55 8.36
CA ILE A 381 4.54 -26.11 7.95
C ILE A 381 5.08 -25.27 9.10
N ARG A 382 6.22 -25.68 9.62
CA ARG A 382 6.94 -24.95 10.66
C ARG A 382 8.23 -24.41 10.11
N TYR A 383 8.50 -23.15 10.39
CA TYR A 383 9.71 -22.45 10.00
C TYR A 383 10.27 -21.75 11.23
N TYR A 384 11.59 -21.67 11.36
CA TYR A 384 12.21 -20.85 12.38
C TYR A 384 13.40 -20.08 11.82
N GLN A 385 13.70 -18.99 12.50
CA GLN A 385 14.76 -18.06 12.19
C GLN A 385 15.54 -17.77 13.46
N LEU A 386 16.86 -17.85 13.37
CA LEU A 386 17.80 -17.56 14.44
C LEU A 386 18.44 -16.19 14.19
N ASN A 387 19.13 -15.96 13.06
CA ASN A 387 19.84 -14.70 12.84
C ASN A 387 19.93 -14.26 11.36
N ARG A 388 20.34 -13.00 11.12
CA ARG A 388 20.57 -12.43 9.77
C ARG A 388 19.34 -12.52 8.84
N ASP A 389 19.52 -13.00 7.61
CA ASP A 389 18.54 -13.04 6.53
C ASP A 389 17.59 -14.22 6.71
N TYR A 390 16.33 -14.05 6.33
CA TYR A 390 15.30 -15.10 6.44
C TYR A 390 14.86 -15.58 5.06
N PHE A 391 14.67 -16.89 4.92
CA PHE A 391 14.21 -17.47 3.67
C PHE A 391 13.27 -18.64 3.91
N LEU A 392 12.20 -18.74 3.12
CA LEU A 392 11.36 -19.92 3.05
C LEU A 392 10.80 -20.06 1.64
N SER A 393 11.05 -21.21 1.03
CA SER A 393 10.42 -21.70 -0.19
C SER A 393 9.85 -23.08 0.09
N VAL A 394 8.58 -23.28 -0.25
CA VAL A 394 7.89 -24.57 -0.19
C VAL A 394 7.23 -24.77 -1.56
N GLU A 395 7.75 -25.73 -2.31
CA GLU A 395 7.42 -26.03 -3.69
C GLU A 395 7.06 -27.51 -3.83
N TRP A 396 6.47 -27.89 -4.96
CA TRP A 396 6.17 -29.28 -5.26
C TRP A 396 6.30 -29.60 -6.76
N VAL A 397 6.39 -30.88 -7.10
CA VAL A 397 6.23 -31.42 -8.45
C VAL A 397 5.03 -32.37 -8.39
N PRO A 398 3.88 -32.02 -9.00
CA PRO A 398 2.72 -32.90 -9.03
C PRO A 398 2.94 -34.07 -10.02
N PRO A 399 2.13 -35.14 -9.96
CA PRO A 399 2.25 -36.31 -10.83
C PRO A 399 2.20 -35.94 -12.31
N GLY A 400 3.30 -36.18 -13.05
CA GLY A 400 3.45 -35.82 -14.47
C GLY A 400 3.55 -34.31 -14.74
N GLY A 401 3.77 -33.50 -13.71
CA GLY A 401 3.90 -32.05 -13.79
C GLY A 401 5.35 -31.56 -13.71
N ARG A 402 5.50 -30.25 -13.46
CA ARG A 402 6.80 -29.58 -13.29
C ARG A 402 6.86 -28.89 -11.93
N LYS A 403 8.07 -28.58 -11.46
CA LYS A 403 8.31 -27.83 -10.22
C LYS A 403 7.53 -26.50 -10.21
N GLU A 404 6.71 -26.30 -9.19
CA GLU A 404 5.93 -25.08 -8.97
C GLU A 404 5.74 -24.80 -7.47
N PRO A 405 5.46 -23.55 -7.06
CA PRO A 405 5.07 -23.26 -5.68
C PRO A 405 3.78 -23.98 -5.33
N MET A 406 3.65 -24.48 -4.09
CA MET A 406 2.41 -25.12 -3.66
C MET A 406 1.21 -24.16 -3.87
N PRO A 407 0.10 -24.66 -4.47
CA PRO A 407 -0.90 -23.78 -5.06
C PRO A 407 -1.77 -23.15 -3.96
N THR A 408 -1.47 -21.88 -3.73
CA THR A 408 -2.15 -20.94 -2.80
C THR A 408 -3.69 -21.04 -2.79
N PRO A 409 -4.39 -21.25 -3.93
CA PRO A 409 -5.86 -21.37 -3.93
C PRO A 409 -6.43 -22.62 -3.26
N TRP A 410 -5.60 -23.62 -2.93
CA TRP A 410 -6.03 -24.93 -2.40
C TRP A 410 -5.73 -25.08 -0.91
N PHE A 411 -5.31 -24.00 -0.25
CA PHE A 411 -5.16 -23.96 1.20
C PHE A 411 -6.42 -23.46 1.88
N PHE A 412 -6.75 -24.08 3.01
CA PHE A 412 -7.91 -23.76 3.83
C PHE A 412 -7.54 -23.73 5.32
N PRO A 413 -8.02 -22.75 6.11
CA PRO A 413 -7.69 -22.70 7.52
C PRO A 413 -8.39 -23.82 8.32
N GLU A 414 -9.51 -24.31 7.81
CA GLU A 414 -10.32 -25.40 8.35
C GLU A 414 -10.83 -26.27 7.18
N LYS A 415 -11.11 -27.55 7.43
CA LYS A 415 -11.61 -28.47 6.40
C LYS A 415 -12.99 -27.98 5.94
N PRO A 416 -13.18 -27.63 4.67
CA PRO A 416 -14.50 -27.28 4.15
C PRO A 416 -15.50 -28.42 4.34
N ALA A 417 -16.71 -28.09 4.77
CA ALA A 417 -17.79 -29.06 5.02
C ALA A 417 -18.35 -29.70 3.73
N ASP A 418 -18.16 -29.05 2.58
CA ASP A 418 -18.62 -29.50 1.28
C ASP A 418 -17.63 -29.12 0.15
N ARG A 419 -17.89 -29.62 -1.06
CA ARG A 419 -17.08 -29.32 -2.27
C ARG A 419 -17.41 -27.96 -2.92
N SER A 420 -18.18 -27.07 -2.29
CA SER A 420 -18.59 -25.78 -2.88
C SER A 420 -17.41 -24.84 -3.17
N PHE A 421 -16.28 -25.02 -2.49
CA PHE A 421 -15.03 -24.28 -2.74
C PHE A 421 -14.43 -24.56 -4.12
N LEU A 422 -14.64 -25.75 -4.70
CA LEU A 422 -14.19 -26.08 -6.06
C LEU A 422 -14.88 -25.16 -7.08
N TRP A 423 -16.17 -24.89 -6.86
CA TRP A 423 -16.94 -23.93 -7.65
C TRP A 423 -16.56 -22.48 -7.34
N LYS A 424 -16.40 -22.07 -6.07
CA LYS A 424 -15.95 -20.70 -5.72
C LYS A 424 -14.58 -20.35 -6.32
N GLY A 425 -13.66 -21.33 -6.41
CA GLY A 425 -12.31 -21.15 -6.96
C GLY A 425 -12.31 -21.06 -8.48
N LYS A 426 -13.08 -21.93 -9.13
CA LYS A 426 -13.36 -21.82 -10.57
C LYS A 426 -14.07 -20.51 -10.90
N VAL A 427 -15.04 -20.09 -10.08
CA VAL A 427 -15.71 -18.79 -10.22
C VAL A 427 -14.73 -17.64 -10.02
N LEU A 428 -13.82 -17.66 -9.03
CA LEU A 428 -12.78 -16.64 -8.88
C LEU A 428 -11.84 -16.58 -10.09
N GLY A 429 -11.39 -17.74 -10.57
CA GLY A 429 -10.56 -17.84 -11.77
C GLY A 429 -11.29 -17.31 -13.01
N ILE A 430 -12.57 -17.68 -13.17
CA ILE A 430 -13.46 -17.16 -14.22
C ILE A 430 -13.67 -15.67 -14.03
N LEU A 431 -13.84 -15.14 -12.82
CA LEU A 431 -14.01 -13.71 -12.55
C LEU A 431 -12.77 -12.92 -12.90
N HIS A 432 -11.56 -13.41 -12.57
CA HIS A 432 -10.30 -12.76 -12.96
C HIS A 432 -10.01 -12.87 -14.45
N VAL A 433 -10.34 -14.01 -15.06
CA VAL A 433 -10.28 -14.19 -16.52
C VAL A 433 -11.30 -13.27 -17.19
N LEU A 434 -12.51 -13.13 -16.65
CA LEU A 434 -13.53 -12.20 -17.14
C LEU A 434 -13.12 -10.75 -16.92
N GLU A 435 -12.53 -10.36 -15.79
CA GLU A 435 -11.94 -9.04 -15.56
C GLU A 435 -10.84 -8.75 -16.58
N GLY A 436 -9.90 -9.69 -16.75
CA GLY A 436 -8.83 -9.60 -17.73
C GLY A 436 -9.33 -9.54 -19.17
N LEU A 437 -10.31 -10.36 -19.53
CA LEU A 437 -10.97 -10.37 -20.84
C LEU A 437 -11.86 -9.14 -21.05
N LEU A 438 -12.48 -8.59 -20.02
CA LEU A 438 -13.22 -7.33 -20.11
C LEU A 438 -12.27 -6.15 -20.30
N VAL A 439 -11.12 -6.15 -19.63
CA VAL A 439 -10.06 -5.14 -19.78
C VAL A 439 -9.40 -5.25 -21.15
N LEU A 440 -9.06 -6.46 -21.59
CA LEU A 440 -8.57 -6.74 -22.94
C LEU A 440 -9.62 -6.36 -23.98
N SER A 441 -10.89 -6.69 -23.76
CA SER A 441 -11.96 -6.32 -24.69
C SER A 441 -12.23 -4.82 -24.69
N LEU A 442 -12.12 -4.10 -23.57
CA LEU A 442 -12.08 -2.64 -23.53
C LEU A 442 -10.91 -2.12 -24.38
N GLY A 443 -9.70 -2.64 -24.17
CA GLY A 443 -8.54 -2.33 -25.00
C GLY A 443 -8.76 -2.59 -26.50
N LEU A 444 -9.27 -3.77 -26.87
CA LEU A 444 -9.56 -4.18 -28.25
C LEU A 444 -10.72 -3.37 -28.86
N VAL A 445 -11.73 -3.02 -28.06
CA VAL A 445 -12.84 -2.12 -28.42
C VAL A 445 -12.32 -0.70 -28.65
N LEU A 446 -11.25 -0.28 -27.97
CA LEU A 446 -10.55 0.98 -28.23
C LEU A 446 -9.62 0.87 -29.47
N ILE A 447 -9.06 -0.30 -29.79
CA ILE A 447 -8.15 -0.47 -30.95
C ILE A 447 -8.83 -0.13 -32.27
N ARG A 448 -10.05 -0.63 -32.53
CA ARG A 448 -10.76 -0.34 -33.79
C ARG A 448 -11.01 1.17 -34.01
N PRO A 449 -11.57 1.93 -33.06
CA PRO A 449 -11.72 3.38 -33.18
C PRO A 449 -10.38 4.11 -33.18
N ILE A 450 -9.38 3.70 -32.40
CA ILE A 450 -8.03 4.29 -32.46
C ILE A 450 -7.42 4.08 -33.84
N ARG A 451 -7.47 2.85 -34.40
CA ARG A 451 -7.04 2.56 -35.78
C ARG A 451 -7.85 3.34 -36.81
N ALA A 452 -9.17 3.44 -36.65
CA ALA A 452 -10.05 4.19 -37.55
C ALA A 452 -9.79 5.70 -37.48
N TRP A 453 -9.44 6.22 -36.31
CA TRP A 453 -9.02 7.60 -36.10
C TRP A 453 -7.66 7.86 -36.77
N ILE A 454 -6.67 7.01 -36.49
CA ILE A 454 -5.35 7.04 -37.16
C ILE A 454 -5.51 6.97 -38.69
N ARG A 455 -6.49 6.22 -39.21
CA ARG A 455 -6.78 6.11 -40.65
C ARG A 455 -7.58 7.28 -41.23
N ARG A 456 -8.45 7.94 -40.45
CA ARG A 456 -9.33 9.03 -40.93
C ARG A 456 -8.63 10.36 -41.13
N GLU A 457 -7.54 10.61 -40.41
CA GLU A 457 -6.63 11.71 -40.73
C GLU A 457 -5.72 11.38 -41.93
N ASP A 458 -6.16 10.56 -42.89
CA ASP A 458 -5.48 10.39 -44.17
C ASP A 458 -5.96 11.48 -45.13
N PRO A 459 -5.08 12.38 -45.61
CA PRO A 459 -5.45 13.49 -46.50
C PRO A 459 -6.03 13.07 -47.86
N ARG A 460 -6.10 11.76 -48.16
CA ARG A 460 -6.60 11.21 -49.43
C ARG A 460 -8.08 10.82 -49.39
N ALA A 461 -8.79 10.99 -48.27
CA ALA A 461 -10.25 10.85 -48.28
C ALA A 461 -10.86 12.08 -49.00
N PRO A 462 -11.66 11.90 -50.07
CA PRO A 462 -12.21 13.03 -50.82
C PRO A 462 -13.04 13.93 -49.89
N SER A 463 -12.59 15.16 -49.71
CA SER A 463 -13.25 16.17 -48.87
C SER A 463 -14.38 16.83 -49.65
N SER A 464 -15.60 16.31 -49.53
CA SER A 464 -16.79 16.87 -50.19
C SER A 464 -17.64 17.76 -49.26
N THR A 465 -17.03 18.61 -48.43
CA THR A 465 -17.71 19.75 -47.79
C THR A 465 -16.72 20.69 -47.07
N PRO A 466 -16.77 22.01 -47.29
CA PRO A 466 -16.02 22.97 -46.49
C PRO A 466 -16.78 23.19 -45.18
N SER A 467 -16.25 22.69 -44.07
CA SER A 467 -16.69 23.15 -42.74
C SER A 467 -15.53 23.14 -41.76
N THR A 468 -15.11 24.35 -41.36
CA THR A 468 -14.33 24.65 -40.16
C THR A 468 -13.26 23.62 -39.80
N SER A 469 -12.12 23.72 -40.47
CA SER A 469 -10.88 23.06 -40.08
C SER A 469 -10.40 23.67 -38.74
N LEU A 470 -10.95 23.16 -37.64
CA LEU A 470 -10.25 23.18 -36.36
C LEU A 470 -8.95 22.40 -36.59
N ARG A 471 -7.86 23.15 -36.82
CA ARG A 471 -6.48 22.66 -36.90
C ARG A 471 -6.18 21.91 -35.60
N MET A 472 -6.42 20.61 -35.62
CA MET A 472 -6.02 19.68 -34.58
C MET A 472 -4.82 18.90 -35.11
N GLY A 473 -3.73 19.04 -34.37
CA GLY A 473 -2.37 18.92 -34.86
C GLY A 473 -1.61 20.09 -34.29
N PHE A 474 -0.53 19.80 -33.56
CA PHE A 474 0.51 20.72 -33.11
C PHE A 474 0.50 21.99 -33.97
N ALA A 475 0.07 23.12 -33.39
CA ALA A 475 -0.15 24.32 -34.18
C ALA A 475 1.13 24.69 -34.95
N PRO A 476 1.09 24.85 -36.28
CA PRO A 476 2.18 25.48 -36.98
C PRO A 476 2.08 26.97 -36.68
N SER A 477 2.76 27.44 -35.63
CA SER A 477 2.97 28.86 -35.41
C SER A 477 4.02 29.33 -36.43
N SER A 478 3.55 29.79 -37.59
CA SER A 478 4.34 30.36 -38.68
C SER A 478 4.72 31.83 -38.43
N THR A 479 5.06 32.19 -37.20
CA THR A 479 5.66 33.49 -36.87
C THR A 479 6.68 33.29 -35.76
N PHE A 480 7.91 33.71 -36.06
CA PHE A 480 9.10 33.62 -35.23
C PHE A 480 8.90 34.36 -33.89
N SER A 481 8.58 33.61 -32.83
CA SER A 481 9.29 33.61 -31.53
C SER A 481 8.74 32.49 -30.61
N PRO A 482 9.03 31.19 -30.85
CA PRO A 482 8.23 30.09 -30.28
C PRO A 482 8.81 29.39 -29.04
N VAL A 483 10.00 29.75 -28.54
CA VAL A 483 10.70 28.93 -27.52
C VAL A 483 10.45 29.43 -26.09
N LEU A 484 10.49 30.75 -25.87
CA LEU A 484 10.14 31.32 -24.56
C LEU A 484 8.65 31.15 -24.24
N SER A 485 7.77 31.08 -25.24
CA SER A 485 6.34 30.83 -25.04
C SER A 485 6.03 29.40 -24.58
N GLY A 486 6.88 28.42 -24.94
CA GLY A 486 6.82 27.05 -24.43
C GLY A 486 7.28 26.92 -22.97
N LEU A 487 8.26 27.74 -22.56
CA LEU A 487 8.77 27.83 -21.18
C LEU A 487 7.95 28.77 -20.27
N ARG A 488 7.13 29.65 -20.84
CA ARG A 488 6.18 30.49 -20.10
C ARG A 488 5.09 29.61 -19.49
N ALA A 489 5.26 29.30 -18.22
CA ALA A 489 4.27 28.60 -17.43
C ALA A 489 3.00 29.45 -17.26
N SER A 490 1.82 28.82 -17.27
CA SER A 490 0.59 29.51 -16.90
C SER A 490 0.62 29.78 -15.39
N PRO A 491 0.42 31.03 -14.91
CA PRO A 491 0.39 31.34 -13.49
C PRO A 491 -0.60 30.46 -12.71
N SER A 492 -1.77 30.17 -13.29
CA SER A 492 -2.78 29.29 -12.69
C SER A 492 -2.32 27.84 -12.55
N HIS A 493 -1.56 27.32 -13.53
CA HIS A 493 -1.03 25.97 -13.48
C HIS A 493 0.10 25.88 -12.44
N VAL A 494 0.97 26.90 -12.39
CA VAL A 494 2.03 26.99 -11.37
C VAL A 494 1.40 27.03 -9.99
N PHE A 495 0.43 27.91 -9.77
CA PHE A 495 -0.30 28.00 -8.51
C PHE A 495 -0.91 26.66 -8.11
N MET A 496 -1.61 25.99 -9.03
CA MET A 496 -2.22 24.68 -8.74
C MET A 496 -1.18 23.60 -8.41
N LEU A 497 -0.05 23.54 -9.14
CA LEU A 497 1.04 22.60 -8.86
C LEU A 497 1.73 22.92 -7.52
N LEU A 498 1.88 24.19 -7.16
CA LEU A 498 2.42 24.60 -5.87
C LEU A 498 1.48 24.23 -4.72
N VAL A 499 0.17 24.47 -4.86
CA VAL A 499 -0.81 24.14 -3.81
C VAL A 499 -0.95 22.63 -3.63
N LEU A 500 -1.24 21.89 -4.71
CA LEU A 500 -1.43 20.44 -4.63
C LEU A 500 -0.12 19.72 -4.32
N GLY A 501 0.99 20.16 -4.94
CA GLY A 501 2.33 19.66 -4.65
C GLY A 501 2.73 19.95 -3.21
N GLY A 502 2.48 21.15 -2.71
CA GLY A 502 2.70 21.53 -1.31
C GLY A 502 1.96 20.62 -0.33
N LEU A 503 0.65 20.46 -0.53
CA LEU A 503 -0.20 19.60 0.30
C LEU A 503 0.22 18.13 0.28
N ILE A 504 0.68 17.60 -0.85
CA ILE A 504 1.02 16.18 -0.96
C ILE A 504 2.49 15.90 -0.64
N LEU A 505 3.42 16.81 -0.92
CA LEU A 505 4.88 16.60 -0.74
C LEU A 505 5.40 17.14 0.60
N PHE A 506 4.81 18.19 1.16
CA PHE A 506 5.34 18.85 2.37
C PHE A 506 4.46 18.67 3.60
N HIS A 507 3.15 18.40 3.44
CA HIS A 507 2.28 18.18 4.59
C HIS A 507 2.78 17.04 5.47
N ARG A 508 2.97 17.30 6.76
CA ARG A 508 3.45 16.36 7.79
C ARG A 508 4.78 15.67 7.44
N LEU A 509 5.66 16.31 6.68
CA LEU A 509 6.90 15.69 6.17
C LEU A 509 7.86 15.22 7.30
N GLY A 510 7.87 15.91 8.44
CA GLY A 510 8.68 15.56 9.62
C GLY A 510 7.98 14.67 10.66
N GLU A 511 6.71 14.30 10.46
CA GLU A 511 5.90 13.65 11.51
C GLU A 511 5.95 12.12 11.52
N ARG A 512 6.84 11.53 10.72
CA ARG A 512 7.11 10.09 10.69
C ARG A 512 8.57 9.79 11.06
N SER A 513 8.81 8.66 11.71
CA SER A 513 10.17 8.29 12.13
C SER A 513 11.06 7.90 10.94
N LEU A 514 12.38 8.08 11.07
CA LEU A 514 13.33 7.60 10.07
C LEU A 514 13.33 6.06 10.02
N GLY A 515 13.39 5.47 8.83
CA GLY A 515 13.45 4.01 8.66
C GLY A 515 12.10 3.28 8.77
N GLU A 516 10.98 4.00 8.79
CA GLU A 516 9.63 3.41 8.77
C GLU A 516 9.21 2.93 7.36
N ARG A 517 8.25 1.99 7.33
CA ARG A 517 7.72 1.40 6.09
C ARG A 517 6.76 2.35 5.40
N VAL A 518 7.12 2.79 4.21
CA VAL A 518 6.15 3.35 3.28
C VAL A 518 5.78 2.29 2.24
N ALA A 519 4.48 2.05 2.06
CA ALA A 519 3.92 1.02 1.15
C ALA A 519 4.41 -0.44 1.38
N GLY A 520 4.93 -0.77 2.56
CA GLY A 520 5.21 -2.15 2.97
C GLY A 520 6.65 -2.66 2.76
N THR A 521 7.61 -1.79 2.43
CA THR A 521 9.04 -2.12 2.33
C THR A 521 9.88 -1.28 3.28
N TRP A 522 10.89 -1.89 3.90
CA TRP A 522 11.86 -1.21 4.75
C TRP A 522 12.81 -0.36 3.90
N SER A 523 13.13 0.85 4.37
CA SER A 523 14.12 1.74 3.77
C SER A 523 15.09 2.18 4.87
N GLU A 524 15.98 1.27 5.29
CA GLU A 524 17.10 1.58 6.20
C GLU A 524 17.96 2.75 5.66
N ASP A 525 17.96 2.93 4.34
CA ASP A 525 18.65 4.01 3.62
C ASP A 525 18.40 5.41 4.21
N GLU A 526 17.20 5.74 4.69
CA GLU A 526 16.93 7.08 5.23
C GLU A 526 17.73 7.35 6.51
N ALA A 527 17.76 6.38 7.43
CA ALA A 527 18.52 6.49 8.68
C ALA A 527 20.03 6.45 8.39
N VAL A 528 20.47 5.53 7.52
CA VAL A 528 21.88 5.39 7.13
C VAL A 528 22.41 6.68 6.50
N HIS A 529 21.71 7.24 5.51
CA HIS A 529 22.14 8.49 4.87
C HIS A 529 22.19 9.66 5.86
N THR A 530 21.24 9.71 6.80
CA THR A 530 21.22 10.75 7.84
C THR A 530 22.46 10.65 8.72
N LEU A 531 22.86 9.44 9.12
CA LEU A 531 24.05 9.23 9.96
C LEU A 531 25.35 9.50 9.24
N VAL A 532 25.46 9.08 7.99
CA VAL A 532 26.63 9.44 7.17
C VAL A 532 26.74 10.97 7.05
N ALA A 533 25.62 11.67 6.84
CA ALA A 533 25.59 13.12 6.80
C ALA A 533 25.99 13.78 8.14
N LYS A 534 25.60 13.20 9.27
CA LYS A 534 26.08 13.65 10.60
C LYS A 534 27.56 13.40 10.79
N ARG A 535 28.07 12.23 10.40
CA ARG A 535 29.50 11.90 10.49
C ARG A 535 30.38 12.85 9.70
N ILE A 536 29.94 13.32 8.53
CA ILE A 536 30.64 14.39 7.80
C ILE A 536 30.85 15.63 8.66
N LEU A 537 29.85 16.02 9.46
CA LEU A 537 29.94 17.19 10.34
C LEU A 537 30.80 16.91 11.57
N GLU A 538 30.70 15.73 12.15
CA GLU A 538 31.43 15.34 13.36
C GLU A 538 32.94 15.18 13.10
N THR A 539 33.32 14.60 11.96
CA THR A 539 34.74 14.40 11.60
C THR A 539 35.32 15.60 10.86
N GLY A 540 34.47 16.47 10.30
CA GLY A 540 34.88 17.50 9.33
C GLY A 540 35.36 16.92 8.00
N ASN A 541 35.32 15.61 7.79
CA ASN A 541 35.76 14.96 6.56
C ASN A 541 34.61 14.87 5.57
N TRP A 542 34.52 15.86 4.69
CA TRP A 542 33.54 15.86 3.59
C TRP A 542 33.94 14.91 2.47
N PHE A 543 35.21 14.52 2.37
CA PHE A 543 35.70 13.79 1.21
C PHE A 543 35.46 12.28 1.32
N SER A 544 35.95 11.66 2.41
CA SER A 544 35.81 10.22 2.67
C SER A 544 34.64 9.98 3.62
N LEU A 545 33.62 9.30 3.09
CA LEU A 545 32.38 9.04 3.82
C LEU A 545 32.54 7.88 4.79
N GLU A 546 31.93 7.98 5.97
CA GLU A 546 32.01 6.96 7.01
C GLU A 546 30.63 6.61 7.57
N PHE A 547 30.48 5.35 7.97
CA PHE A 547 29.31 4.83 8.68
C PHE A 547 29.80 3.88 9.79
N HIS A 548 29.50 4.21 11.06
CA HIS A 548 30.01 3.51 12.24
C HIS A 548 31.55 3.38 12.30
N GLY A 549 32.27 4.41 11.86
CA GLY A 549 33.75 4.42 11.86
C GLY A 549 34.37 3.61 10.74
N GLU A 550 33.58 2.99 9.87
CA GLU A 550 34.03 2.27 8.69
C GLU A 550 33.75 3.08 7.42
N PRO A 551 34.58 2.97 6.37
CA PRO A 551 34.34 3.68 5.13
C PRO A 551 33.01 3.26 4.46
N TYR A 552 32.25 4.26 3.99
CA TYR A 552 30.94 4.07 3.38
C TYR A 552 31.01 4.07 1.85
N TYR A 553 30.96 2.87 1.26
CA TYR A 553 31.12 2.65 -0.19
C TYR A 553 29.82 2.66 -1.00
N ASN A 554 28.66 2.66 -0.33
CA ASN A 554 27.40 2.32 -0.98
C ASN A 554 26.85 3.42 -1.90
N LYS A 555 27.12 4.69 -1.61
CA LYS A 555 26.58 5.82 -2.38
C LYS A 555 27.60 6.95 -2.54
N PRO A 556 27.57 7.65 -3.68
CA PRO A 556 28.34 8.87 -3.88
C PRO A 556 27.82 10.05 -3.04
N PRO A 557 28.61 11.12 -2.91
CA PRO A 557 28.48 12.03 -1.77
C PRO A 557 27.48 13.17 -1.96
N LEU A 558 27.03 13.52 -3.17
CA LEU A 558 26.40 14.83 -3.42
C LEU A 558 25.13 15.08 -2.58
N LYS A 559 24.21 14.12 -2.50
CA LYS A 559 23.01 14.27 -1.66
C LYS A 559 23.36 14.25 -0.17
N LEU A 560 24.40 13.50 0.21
CA LEU A 560 24.87 13.40 1.60
C LEU A 560 25.51 14.72 2.04
N TRP A 561 26.31 15.36 1.18
CA TRP A 561 26.82 16.72 1.38
C TRP A 561 25.68 17.73 1.54
N LEU A 562 24.66 17.64 0.69
CA LEU A 562 23.50 18.53 0.81
C LEU A 562 22.74 18.33 2.12
N SER A 563 22.63 17.07 2.56
CA SER A 563 22.02 16.73 3.86
C SER A 563 22.87 17.27 5.02
N ALA A 564 24.18 17.02 5.01
CA ALA A 564 25.13 17.53 6.01
C ALA A 564 25.12 19.06 6.08
N TRP A 565 25.13 19.75 4.94
CA TRP A 565 25.02 21.21 4.88
C TRP A 565 23.70 21.70 5.48
N THR A 566 22.60 20.98 5.29
CA THR A 566 21.31 21.37 5.88
C THR A 566 21.34 21.17 7.39
N PHE A 567 21.92 20.07 7.85
CA PHE A 567 22.03 19.76 9.27
C PHE A 567 22.91 20.78 10.00
N SER A 568 23.98 21.28 9.37
CA SER A 568 24.82 22.32 9.99
C SER A 568 24.14 23.68 10.12
N ARG A 569 23.04 23.93 9.39
CA ARG A 569 22.29 25.20 9.45
C ARG A 569 21.01 25.12 10.26
N PHE A 570 20.31 24.00 10.18
CA PHE A 570 18.94 23.86 10.71
C PHE A 570 18.77 22.69 11.67
N GLY A 571 19.83 21.90 11.89
CA GLY A 571 19.76 20.66 12.66
C GLY A 571 19.26 19.48 11.83
N ASP A 572 19.30 18.31 12.45
CA ASP A 572 19.07 17.01 11.80
C ASP A 572 17.62 16.51 11.88
N GLN A 573 16.66 17.37 12.23
CA GLN A 573 15.25 17.00 12.42
C GLN A 573 14.66 16.30 11.18
N GLU A 574 13.67 15.40 11.36
CA GLU A 574 13.20 14.55 10.26
C GLU A 574 12.62 15.31 9.07
N PHE A 575 12.11 16.53 9.31
CA PHE A 575 11.72 17.42 8.23
C PHE A 575 12.90 17.74 7.31
N TYR A 576 14.05 18.12 7.87
CA TYR A 576 15.25 18.50 7.12
C TYR A 576 15.94 17.30 6.45
N VAL A 577 15.73 16.08 6.97
CA VAL A 577 16.16 14.84 6.31
C VAL A 577 15.48 14.66 4.94
N ARG A 578 14.22 15.11 4.81
CA ARG A 578 13.34 14.84 3.66
C ARG A 578 13.03 16.07 2.80
N VAL A 579 13.32 17.27 3.28
CA VAL A 579 12.94 18.52 2.62
C VAL A 579 13.48 18.60 1.18
N TRP A 580 14.71 18.13 0.97
CA TRP A 580 15.31 18.09 -0.37
C TRP A 580 14.59 17.13 -1.30
N ASP A 581 14.18 15.97 -0.81
CA ASP A 581 13.47 14.99 -1.62
C ASP A 581 12.07 15.48 -2.01
N ALA A 582 11.38 16.19 -1.11
CA ALA A 582 10.13 16.89 -1.41
C ALA A 582 10.33 18.02 -2.42
N LEU A 583 11.40 18.81 -2.28
CA LEU A 583 11.75 19.87 -3.23
C LEU A 583 12.09 19.29 -4.61
N PHE A 584 12.93 18.25 -4.69
CA PHE A 584 13.32 17.61 -5.94
C PHE A 584 12.15 16.90 -6.61
N GLY A 585 11.25 16.29 -5.84
CA GLY A 585 9.96 15.80 -6.33
C GLY A 585 9.12 16.93 -6.93
N GLY A 586 8.99 18.05 -6.23
CA GLY A 586 8.28 19.26 -6.71
C GLY A 586 8.88 19.85 -7.98
N MET A 587 10.20 19.98 -8.04
CA MET A 587 10.93 20.43 -9.22
C MET A 587 10.76 19.47 -10.38
N THR A 588 10.75 18.16 -10.13
CA THR A 588 10.48 17.14 -11.14
C THR A 588 9.06 17.24 -11.71
N LEU A 589 8.05 17.50 -10.85
CA LEU A 589 6.68 17.76 -11.30
C LEU A 589 6.63 18.98 -12.21
N PHE A 590 7.32 20.06 -11.81
CA PHE A 590 7.36 21.29 -12.61
C PHE A 590 8.11 21.11 -13.94
N LEU A 591 9.23 20.39 -13.95
CA LEU A 591 9.94 20.04 -15.19
C LEU A 591 9.10 19.14 -16.09
N THR A 592 8.34 18.20 -15.52
CA THR A 592 7.39 17.38 -16.28
C THR A 592 6.33 18.27 -16.95
N TYR A 593 5.82 19.27 -16.24
CA TYR A 593 4.92 20.28 -16.80
C TYR A 593 5.54 21.05 -17.98
N LEU A 594 6.75 21.60 -17.78
CA LEU A 594 7.46 22.35 -18.81
C LEU A 594 7.78 21.48 -20.02
N LEU A 595 8.27 20.26 -19.79
CA LEU A 595 8.62 19.32 -20.84
C LEU A 595 7.37 18.90 -21.62
N GLY A 596 6.27 18.57 -20.96
CA GLY A 596 5.01 18.22 -21.63
C GLY A 596 4.48 19.36 -22.51
N ARG A 597 4.54 20.59 -22.01
CA ARG A 597 4.17 21.78 -22.79
C ARG A 597 5.11 22.00 -23.97
N SER A 598 6.42 21.88 -23.78
CA SER A 598 7.39 22.11 -24.84
C SER A 598 7.39 21.02 -25.91
N LEU A 599 7.16 19.76 -25.49
CA LEU A 599 7.11 18.61 -26.38
C LEU A 599 5.84 18.60 -27.21
N THR A 600 4.72 19.14 -26.70
CA THR A 600 3.40 19.02 -27.36
C THR A 600 2.79 20.34 -27.82
N GLY A 601 3.32 21.49 -27.38
CA GLY A 601 2.68 22.79 -27.53
C GLY A 601 1.43 22.98 -26.66
N SER A 602 1.03 21.98 -25.86
CA SER A 602 -0.22 21.97 -25.11
C SER A 602 0.03 22.19 -23.60
N PRO A 603 -0.41 23.32 -23.01
CA PRO A 603 -0.33 23.53 -21.57
C PRO A 603 -1.11 22.49 -20.77
N PHE A 604 -2.17 21.92 -21.37
CA PHE A 604 -2.96 20.86 -20.77
C PHE A 604 -2.15 19.56 -20.64
N VAL A 605 -1.40 19.16 -21.67
CA VAL A 605 -0.58 17.93 -21.62
C VAL A 605 0.49 18.06 -20.54
N GLY A 606 1.15 19.21 -20.44
CA GLY A 606 2.08 19.49 -19.35
C GLY A 606 1.43 19.35 -17.98
N LEU A 607 0.28 20.01 -17.79
CA LEU A 607 -0.38 20.02 -16.48
C LEU A 607 -0.89 18.64 -16.09
N MET A 608 -1.59 17.97 -17.00
CA MET A 608 -2.13 16.64 -16.77
C MET A 608 -1.00 15.62 -16.52
N GLY A 609 0.13 15.73 -17.24
CA GLY A 609 1.29 14.87 -16.98
C GLY A 609 1.88 15.07 -15.57
N ALA A 610 2.02 16.33 -15.12
CA ALA A 610 2.48 16.62 -13.77
C ALA A 610 1.48 16.12 -12.70
N LEU A 611 0.17 16.30 -12.91
CA LEU A 611 -0.86 15.82 -11.97
C LEU A 611 -0.95 14.28 -11.93
N ILE A 612 -0.82 13.61 -13.07
CA ILE A 612 -0.71 12.16 -13.14
C ILE A 612 0.49 11.68 -12.31
N LEU A 613 1.65 12.33 -12.45
CA LEU A 613 2.85 12.02 -11.66
C LEU A 613 2.62 12.26 -10.15
N LEU A 614 2.02 13.39 -9.77
CA LEU A 614 1.69 13.73 -8.39
C LEU A 614 0.70 12.73 -7.74
N SER A 615 -0.17 12.16 -8.55
CA SER A 615 -1.17 11.19 -8.11
C SER A 615 -0.66 9.73 -8.08
N SER A 616 0.60 9.48 -8.46
CA SER A 616 1.20 8.13 -8.46
C SER A 616 1.80 7.78 -7.10
N PRO A 617 1.18 6.86 -6.33
CA PRO A 617 1.53 6.66 -4.92
C PRO A 617 2.97 6.19 -4.71
N TYR A 618 3.52 5.30 -5.55
CA TYR A 618 4.88 4.82 -5.32
C TYR A 618 5.92 5.90 -5.61
N TYR A 619 5.70 6.71 -6.65
CA TYR A 619 6.60 7.82 -6.95
C TYR A 619 6.66 8.84 -5.81
N ILE A 620 5.54 9.06 -5.12
CA ILE A 620 5.47 10.02 -4.01
C ILE A 620 5.97 9.43 -2.70
N PHE A 621 5.54 8.21 -2.38
CA PHE A 621 5.65 7.65 -1.04
C PHE A 621 6.65 6.51 -0.93
N LEU A 622 7.08 5.87 -2.01
CA LEU A 622 7.94 4.70 -1.92
C LEU A 622 9.37 5.00 -2.38
N HIS A 623 10.26 5.36 -1.47
CA HIS A 623 11.69 5.55 -1.72
C HIS A 623 11.99 6.62 -2.78
N ASN A 624 11.31 7.78 -2.70
CA ASN A 624 11.52 8.89 -3.65
C ASN A 624 11.09 10.26 -3.09
N ALA A 625 9.99 10.86 -3.56
CA ALA A 625 9.73 12.30 -3.37
C ALA A 625 9.41 12.73 -1.93
N ARG A 626 9.26 11.82 -0.97
CA ARG A 626 9.02 12.14 0.44
C ARG A 626 9.94 11.39 1.40
N ASP A 627 10.95 10.70 0.89
CA ASP A 627 11.88 9.90 1.67
C ASP A 627 13.25 10.53 1.61
N GLY A 628 13.99 10.64 2.72
CA GLY A 628 15.31 11.27 2.76
C GLY A 628 16.42 10.47 2.08
N VAL A 629 16.22 10.06 0.82
CA VAL A 629 17.09 9.13 0.08
C VAL A 629 17.77 9.83 -1.11
N GLN A 630 18.44 9.07 -1.99
CA GLN A 630 19.18 9.62 -3.13
C GLN A 630 18.32 9.72 -4.40
N ASP A 631 17.16 9.06 -4.41
CA ASP A 631 16.38 8.76 -5.62
C ASP A 631 15.72 9.98 -6.25
N SER A 632 15.18 10.88 -5.43
CA SER A 632 14.51 12.11 -5.89
C SER A 632 15.49 13.04 -6.63
N ALA A 633 16.69 13.23 -6.08
CA ALA A 633 17.77 14.01 -6.69
C ALA A 633 18.25 13.38 -8.00
N ALA A 634 18.45 12.06 -8.01
CA ALA A 634 18.85 11.33 -9.22
C ALA A 634 17.79 11.45 -10.32
N ASN A 635 16.50 11.35 -9.97
CA ASN A 635 15.39 11.52 -10.89
C ASN A 635 15.33 12.94 -11.46
N LEU A 636 15.47 13.97 -10.62
CA LEU A 636 15.50 15.36 -11.06
C LEU A 636 16.63 15.61 -12.06
N LEU A 637 17.85 15.20 -11.72
CA LEU A 637 19.06 15.40 -12.53
C LEU A 637 18.99 14.63 -13.85
N PHE A 638 18.45 13.41 -13.82
CA PHE A 638 18.16 12.64 -15.03
C PHE A 638 17.24 13.39 -15.99
N ILE A 639 16.16 14.00 -15.48
CA ILE A 639 15.19 14.72 -16.30
C ILE A 639 15.75 16.06 -16.78
N LEU A 640 16.52 16.77 -15.94
CA LEU A 640 17.25 17.97 -16.33
C LEU A 640 18.22 17.70 -17.48
N ALA A 641 18.95 16.58 -17.45
CA ALA A 641 19.84 16.19 -18.54
C ALA A 641 19.08 16.05 -19.86
N LEU A 642 17.95 15.32 -19.85
CA LEU A 642 17.07 15.16 -21.01
C LEU A 642 16.43 16.48 -21.46
N PHE A 643 16.02 17.32 -20.52
CA PHE A 643 15.42 18.63 -20.78
C PHE A 643 16.42 19.58 -21.45
N PHE A 644 17.62 19.74 -20.89
CA PHE A 644 18.64 20.59 -21.50
C PHE A 644 19.09 20.05 -22.84
N PHE A 645 19.26 18.74 -22.97
CA PHE A 645 19.57 18.14 -24.27
C PHE A 645 18.49 18.39 -25.32
N TRP A 646 17.21 18.35 -24.94
CA TRP A 646 16.10 18.69 -25.83
C TRP A 646 16.22 20.11 -26.39
N PHE A 647 16.64 21.07 -25.54
CA PHE A 647 16.80 22.48 -25.93
C PHE A 647 18.18 22.85 -26.47
N ARG A 648 19.13 21.92 -26.56
CA ARG A 648 20.55 22.17 -26.90
C ARG A 648 20.79 23.02 -28.16
N THR A 649 19.92 22.92 -29.17
CA THR A 649 20.05 23.65 -30.44
C THR A 649 19.71 25.14 -30.31
N LYS A 650 19.16 25.57 -29.16
CA LYS A 650 18.76 26.95 -28.90
C LYS A 650 19.86 27.78 -28.25
N ARG A 651 20.66 27.17 -27.36
CA ARG A 651 21.78 27.80 -26.67
C ARG A 651 22.86 26.77 -26.43
N ALA A 652 24.10 27.11 -26.78
CA ALA A 652 25.25 26.22 -26.60
C ALA A 652 25.42 25.76 -25.14
N SER A 653 25.11 26.62 -24.17
CA SER A 653 25.18 26.32 -22.74
C SER A 653 24.34 25.11 -22.32
N PHE A 654 23.26 24.79 -23.04
CA PHE A 654 22.43 23.64 -22.73
C PHE A 654 23.10 22.29 -23.00
N TYR A 655 24.11 22.20 -23.87
CA TYR A 655 24.96 21.00 -23.95
C TYR A 655 25.70 20.80 -22.63
N TYR A 656 26.34 21.85 -22.12
CA TYR A 656 27.13 21.78 -20.90
C TYR A 656 26.25 21.58 -19.66
N LEU A 657 25.06 22.17 -19.61
CA LEU A 657 24.09 21.94 -18.53
C LEU A 657 23.51 20.52 -18.55
N ALA A 658 23.33 19.91 -19.73
CA ALA A 658 22.99 18.50 -19.82
C ALA A 658 24.13 17.62 -19.27
N GLY A 659 25.37 17.93 -19.64
CA GLY A 659 26.57 17.26 -19.13
C GLY A 659 26.73 17.38 -17.62
N LEU A 660 26.55 18.60 -17.10
CA LEU A 660 26.56 18.91 -15.68
C LEU A 660 25.47 18.13 -14.93
N SER A 661 24.26 18.07 -15.48
CA SER A 661 23.15 17.32 -14.86
C SER A 661 23.47 15.83 -14.77
N MET A 662 24.06 15.24 -15.82
CA MET A 662 24.49 13.82 -15.81
C MET A 662 25.65 13.58 -14.83
N GLY A 663 26.64 14.46 -14.79
CA GLY A 663 27.78 14.36 -13.88
C GLY A 663 27.38 14.49 -12.40
N LEU A 664 26.52 15.47 -12.08
CA LEU A 664 25.93 15.61 -10.74
C LEU A 664 25.04 14.40 -10.42
N GLY A 665 24.27 13.91 -11.39
CA GLY A 665 23.47 12.69 -11.23
C GLY A 665 24.33 11.47 -10.89
N ALA A 666 25.54 11.40 -11.46
CA ALA A 666 26.51 10.36 -11.14
C ALA A 666 27.14 10.53 -9.75
N LEU A 667 27.32 11.76 -9.28
CA LEU A 667 27.69 12.06 -7.90
C LEU A 667 26.55 11.88 -6.88
N VAL A 668 25.33 11.55 -7.33
CA VAL A 668 24.22 11.10 -6.47
C VAL A 668 24.07 9.58 -6.53
N LYS A 669 24.14 8.98 -7.72
CA LYS A 669 23.73 7.58 -7.92
C LYS A 669 24.60 6.79 -8.89
N SER A 670 25.89 7.12 -8.97
CA SER A 670 26.89 6.45 -9.80
C SER A 670 26.44 6.39 -11.27
N ILE A 671 26.73 5.32 -12.01
CA ILE A 671 26.46 5.22 -13.45
C ILE A 671 25.00 5.49 -13.84
N ASN A 672 24.05 5.39 -12.91
CA ASN A 672 22.65 5.72 -13.17
C ASN A 672 22.46 7.18 -13.61
N GLY A 673 23.34 8.09 -13.19
CA GLY A 673 23.36 9.48 -13.65
C GLY A 673 23.68 9.63 -15.15
N LEU A 674 24.32 8.62 -15.76
CA LEU A 674 24.72 8.62 -17.17
C LEU A 674 23.71 7.95 -18.10
N ILE A 675 22.65 7.32 -17.57
CA ILE A 675 21.58 6.68 -18.36
C ILE A 675 20.94 7.62 -19.41
N PRO A 676 20.81 8.95 -19.21
CA PRO A 676 20.32 9.83 -20.28
C PRO A 676 21.06 9.69 -21.62
N LEU A 677 22.36 9.36 -21.62
CA LEU A 677 23.12 9.08 -22.85
C LEU A 677 22.56 7.88 -23.63
N ALA A 678 22.11 6.84 -22.92
CA ALA A 678 21.50 5.65 -23.51
C ALA A 678 20.14 5.94 -24.17
N ILE A 679 19.53 7.09 -23.90
CA ILE A 679 18.33 7.58 -24.58
C ILE A 679 18.72 8.52 -25.74
N ILE A 680 19.64 9.46 -25.46
CA ILE A 680 20.09 10.48 -26.40
C ILE A 680 20.71 9.86 -27.66
N VAL A 681 21.63 8.91 -27.52
CA VAL A 681 22.38 8.35 -28.66
C VAL A 681 21.45 7.58 -29.62
N PRO A 682 20.60 6.63 -29.16
CA PRO A 682 19.63 5.99 -30.05
C PRO A 682 18.62 6.97 -30.64
N TYR A 683 18.19 7.98 -29.88
CA TYR A 683 17.30 9.02 -30.38
C TYR A 683 17.92 9.75 -31.59
N LEU A 684 19.17 10.21 -31.47
CA LEU A 684 19.89 10.86 -32.56
C LEU A 684 20.05 9.97 -33.80
N GLY A 685 20.32 8.68 -33.59
CA GLY A 685 20.41 7.69 -34.68
C GLY A 685 19.07 7.51 -35.41
N ILE A 686 17.98 7.36 -34.65
CA ILE A 686 16.63 7.18 -35.21
C ILE A 686 16.14 8.45 -35.92
N THR A 687 16.46 9.63 -35.39
CA THR A 687 16.13 10.91 -36.03
C THR A 687 17.11 11.31 -37.15
N LYS A 688 18.13 10.49 -37.41
CA LYS A 688 19.17 10.71 -38.42
C LYS A 688 19.93 12.03 -38.28
N THR A 689 20.05 12.53 -37.05
CA THR A 689 20.77 13.77 -36.73
C THR A 689 22.24 13.48 -36.39
N PHE A 690 22.92 12.77 -37.29
CA PHE A 690 24.31 12.32 -37.08
C PHE A 690 25.34 13.47 -37.07
N SER A 691 24.97 14.65 -37.56
CA SER A 691 25.81 15.85 -37.48
C SER A 691 26.15 16.24 -36.03
N GLU A 692 25.33 15.82 -35.06
CA GLU A 692 25.61 16.00 -33.63
C GLU A 692 26.90 15.32 -33.18
N PHE A 693 27.23 14.15 -33.76
CA PHE A 693 28.48 13.45 -33.45
C PHE A 693 29.72 14.15 -34.02
N LYS A 694 29.56 15.17 -34.86
CA LYS A 694 30.67 16.03 -35.33
C LYS A 694 30.75 17.34 -34.55
N ASN A 695 29.80 17.61 -33.64
CA ASN A 695 29.73 18.86 -32.89
C ASN A 695 30.64 18.79 -31.65
N PRO A 696 31.68 19.65 -31.52
CA PRO A 696 32.56 19.64 -30.35
C PRO A 696 31.81 19.84 -29.02
N ARG A 697 30.67 20.53 -29.04
CA ARG A 697 29.84 20.76 -27.84
C ARG A 697 29.21 19.47 -27.32
N PHE A 698 28.91 18.51 -28.21
CA PHE A 698 28.41 17.20 -27.82
C PHE A 698 29.47 16.41 -27.05
N TYR A 699 30.73 16.49 -27.48
CA TYR A 699 31.86 15.92 -26.74
C TYR A 699 32.13 16.68 -25.43
N GLY A 700 31.97 18.01 -25.42
CA GLY A 700 32.04 18.80 -24.18
C GLY A 700 30.99 18.38 -23.15
N MET A 701 29.77 18.05 -23.59
CA MET A 701 28.73 17.47 -22.72
C MET A 701 29.17 16.13 -22.11
N ILE A 702 29.70 15.21 -22.93
CA ILE A 702 30.19 13.90 -22.48
C ILE A 702 31.38 14.07 -21.52
N LEU A 703 32.30 14.98 -21.84
CA LEU A 703 33.47 15.27 -21.03
C LEU A 703 33.08 15.77 -19.64
N ILE A 704 32.16 16.73 -19.54
CA ILE A 704 31.66 17.22 -18.23
C ILE A 704 30.96 16.09 -17.46
N ALA A 705 30.14 15.28 -18.14
CA ALA A 705 29.43 14.18 -17.52
C ALA A 705 30.36 13.12 -16.92
N GLY A 706 31.55 12.92 -17.52
CA GLY A 706 32.58 11.99 -17.02
C GLY A 706 33.53 12.61 -16.00
N LEU A 707 34.10 13.78 -16.30
CA LEU A 707 35.13 14.40 -15.44
C LEU A 707 34.62 14.76 -14.05
N LEU A 708 33.38 15.24 -13.96
CA LEU A 708 32.81 15.70 -12.69
C LEU A 708 32.72 14.58 -11.64
N PRO A 709 32.12 13.40 -11.93
CA PRO A 709 32.16 12.27 -10.99
C PRO A 709 33.57 11.70 -10.82
N SER A 710 34.40 11.70 -11.87
CA SER A 710 35.80 11.24 -11.77
C SER A 710 36.62 12.00 -10.73
N ALA A 711 36.34 13.29 -10.53
CA ALA A 711 37.01 14.11 -9.52
C ALA A 711 36.83 13.61 -8.08
N TRP A 712 35.79 12.82 -7.79
CA TRP A 712 35.60 12.18 -6.48
C TRP A 712 35.95 10.69 -6.50
N PHE A 713 35.48 9.94 -7.51
CA PHE A 713 35.69 8.50 -7.57
C PHE A 713 37.17 8.11 -7.75
N ILE A 714 37.95 8.85 -8.55
CA ILE A 714 39.36 8.50 -8.79
C ILE A 714 40.17 8.68 -7.50
N PRO A 715 40.18 9.86 -6.83
CA PRO A 715 40.96 9.98 -5.61
C PRO A 715 40.46 9.05 -4.50
N GLN A 716 39.15 8.81 -4.36
CA GLN A 716 38.64 7.81 -3.40
C GLN A 716 39.16 6.40 -3.66
N SER A 717 39.25 6.00 -4.93
CA SER A 717 39.83 4.70 -5.30
C SER A 717 41.32 4.59 -5.01
N LEU A 718 42.05 5.72 -5.02
CA LEU A 718 43.48 5.78 -4.75
C LEU A 718 43.78 5.86 -3.26
N LEU A 719 42.93 6.55 -2.49
CA LEU A 719 43.14 6.80 -1.06
C LEU A 719 42.58 5.70 -0.16
N THR A 720 41.57 4.96 -0.61
CA THR A 720 40.86 3.99 0.22
C THR A 720 41.00 2.57 -0.36
N PRO A 721 41.84 1.70 0.24
CA PRO A 721 42.02 0.33 -0.23
C PRO A 721 40.69 -0.43 -0.33
N GLY A 722 40.44 -1.09 -1.47
CA GLY A 722 39.21 -1.84 -1.72
C GLY A 722 37.99 -1.01 -2.13
N PHE A 723 38.05 0.32 -2.11
CA PHE A 723 36.93 1.19 -2.52
C PHE A 723 36.47 0.89 -3.94
N PHE A 724 37.40 0.76 -4.90
CA PHE A 724 37.04 0.50 -6.30
C PHE A 724 36.33 -0.86 -6.46
N ASP A 725 36.81 -1.89 -5.76
CA ASP A 725 36.23 -3.22 -5.81
C ASP A 725 34.81 -3.22 -5.24
N GLU A 726 34.59 -2.55 -4.12
CA GLU A 726 33.27 -2.48 -3.51
C GLU A 726 32.33 -1.54 -4.28
N ALA A 727 32.72 -0.28 -4.49
CA ALA A 727 31.88 0.75 -5.12
C ALA A 727 31.58 0.49 -6.61
N ILE A 728 32.47 -0.21 -7.34
CA ILE A 728 32.29 -0.50 -8.78
C ILE A 728 32.05 -1.99 -9.03
N LYS A 729 32.91 -2.91 -8.58
CA LYS A 729 32.69 -4.34 -8.90
C LYS A 729 31.48 -4.91 -8.16
N SER A 730 31.33 -4.63 -6.86
CA SER A 730 30.20 -5.15 -6.08
C SER A 730 28.91 -4.39 -6.41
N GLN A 731 28.90 -3.06 -6.29
CA GLN A 731 27.66 -2.27 -6.40
C GLN A 731 27.15 -2.11 -7.84
N LEU A 732 28.02 -2.21 -8.86
CA LEU A 732 27.62 -2.09 -10.27
C LEU A 732 27.61 -3.45 -10.97
N VAL A 733 28.75 -4.14 -11.05
CA VAL A 733 28.89 -5.37 -11.86
C VAL A 733 28.16 -6.55 -11.22
N ALA A 734 28.34 -6.78 -9.91
CA ALA A 734 27.73 -7.91 -9.22
C ALA A 734 26.22 -7.75 -8.99
N ARG A 735 25.72 -6.51 -8.85
CA ARG A 735 24.27 -6.22 -8.84
C ARG A 735 23.61 -6.44 -10.21
N ALA A 736 24.27 -6.01 -11.30
CA ALA A 736 23.75 -6.21 -12.65
C ALA A 736 23.79 -7.70 -13.07
N SER A 737 24.89 -8.41 -12.76
CA SER A 737 25.09 -9.83 -13.08
C SER A 737 24.43 -10.80 -12.09
N GLY A 738 23.96 -10.31 -10.93
CA GLY A 738 23.23 -11.08 -9.92
C GLY A 738 24.08 -11.99 -9.04
N THR A 739 25.41 -11.88 -9.06
CA THR A 739 26.31 -12.63 -8.17
C THR A 739 26.19 -12.20 -6.70
N LEU A 740 25.62 -11.01 -6.43
CA LEU A 740 25.27 -10.53 -5.08
C LEU A 740 23.84 -10.89 -4.62
N ALA A 741 23.07 -11.66 -5.41
CA ALA A 741 21.67 -12.00 -5.08
C ALA A 741 21.50 -12.74 -3.75
N GLY A 742 22.57 -13.33 -3.20
CA GLY A 742 22.59 -14.03 -1.91
C GLY A 742 22.75 -13.14 -0.66
N ARG A 743 23.05 -11.84 -0.77
CA ARG A 743 23.33 -10.96 0.41
C ARG A 743 22.26 -9.89 0.70
N PHE A 744 21.23 -9.73 -0.13
CA PHE A 744 20.33 -8.56 -0.07
C PHE A 744 18.85 -8.91 -0.33
N PHE A 745 18.31 -9.96 0.31
CA PHE A 745 16.90 -10.43 0.28
C PHE A 745 16.50 -11.54 -0.72
N GLY A 746 15.59 -12.39 -0.24
CA GLY A 746 15.17 -13.67 -0.81
C GLY A 746 14.49 -13.65 -2.18
N SER A 747 14.68 -14.75 -2.89
CA SER A 747 14.39 -15.02 -4.30
C SER A 747 12.93 -14.87 -4.77
N SER A 748 12.01 -14.41 -3.92
CA SER A 748 10.59 -14.19 -4.28
C SER A 748 10.34 -12.99 -5.21
N ARG A 749 11.36 -12.14 -5.48
CA ARG A 749 11.28 -11.07 -6.49
C ARG A 749 11.60 -11.57 -7.92
N HIS A 750 12.08 -12.81 -8.09
CA HIS A 750 12.44 -13.37 -9.40
C HIS A 750 11.28 -14.11 -10.10
N LEU A 751 10.17 -14.41 -9.42
CA LEU A 751 9.05 -15.22 -9.95
C LEU A 751 8.39 -14.64 -11.21
N LEU A 752 8.48 -13.32 -11.44
CA LEU A 752 7.94 -12.68 -12.64
C LEU A 752 8.97 -12.55 -13.77
N GLY A 753 10.23 -12.91 -13.55
CA GLY A 753 11.31 -12.77 -14.54
C GLY A 753 11.36 -11.38 -15.17
N PRO A 754 11.31 -11.25 -16.52
CA PRO A 754 11.31 -9.95 -17.19
C PRO A 754 10.04 -9.10 -16.93
N PHE A 755 8.97 -9.69 -16.36
CA PHE A 755 7.70 -9.00 -16.09
C PHE A 755 7.60 -8.37 -14.69
N PHE A 756 8.68 -8.43 -13.87
CA PHE A 756 8.69 -7.82 -12.53
C PHE A 756 8.17 -6.38 -12.53
N TYR A 757 8.73 -5.54 -13.40
CA TYR A 757 8.37 -4.12 -13.47
C TYR A 757 6.97 -3.87 -14.04
N LEU A 758 6.36 -4.83 -14.75
CA LEU A 758 4.95 -4.70 -15.13
C LEU A 758 4.06 -4.72 -13.88
N GLY A 759 4.36 -5.61 -12.92
CA GLY A 759 3.68 -5.63 -11.62
C GLY A 759 3.95 -4.37 -10.80
N SER A 760 5.20 -3.87 -10.79
CA SER A 760 5.57 -2.62 -10.11
C SER A 760 4.86 -1.42 -10.72
N LEU A 761 4.73 -1.35 -12.05
CA LEU A 761 4.01 -0.27 -12.75
C LEU A 761 2.51 -0.29 -12.45
N LEU A 762 1.87 -1.47 -12.48
CA LEU A 762 0.43 -1.57 -12.19
C LEU A 762 0.10 -1.12 -10.76
N LYS A 763 0.98 -1.39 -9.80
CA LYS A 763 0.80 -1.00 -8.39
C LYS A 763 1.20 0.46 -8.16
N GLY A 764 2.40 0.82 -8.58
CA GLY A 764 3.00 2.10 -8.27
C GLY A 764 2.46 3.27 -9.06
N PHE A 765 1.93 2.96 -10.24
CA PHE A 765 1.25 3.90 -11.12
C PHE A 765 -0.28 3.72 -11.08
N TYR A 766 -0.83 3.08 -10.05
CA TYR A 766 -2.27 3.02 -9.85
C TYR A 766 -2.85 4.43 -9.67
N PRO A 767 -4.00 4.77 -10.28
CA PRO A 767 -4.87 3.94 -11.13
C PRO A 767 -4.52 4.01 -12.64
N TRP A 768 -3.51 4.77 -13.03
CA TRP A 768 -3.11 4.97 -14.43
C TRP A 768 -2.57 3.71 -15.10
N GLY A 769 -2.12 2.73 -14.31
CA GLY A 769 -1.69 1.40 -14.73
C GLY A 769 -2.52 0.79 -15.88
N PHE A 770 -3.85 0.94 -15.79
CA PHE A 770 -4.81 0.38 -16.75
C PHE A 770 -4.81 1.07 -18.13
N PHE A 771 -4.36 2.33 -18.21
CA PHE A 771 -4.41 3.13 -19.43
C PHE A 771 -3.07 3.19 -20.17
N TYR A 772 -2.01 2.56 -19.64
CA TYR A 772 -0.71 2.56 -20.32
C TYR A 772 -0.67 1.80 -21.64
N PRO A 773 -1.20 0.57 -21.74
CA PRO A 773 -1.21 -0.12 -23.03
C PRO A 773 -1.87 0.70 -24.15
N PRO A 774 -3.07 1.30 -23.98
CA PRO A 774 -3.64 2.13 -25.05
C PRO A 774 -2.85 3.41 -25.31
N ALA A 775 -2.30 4.07 -24.28
CA ALA A 775 -1.47 5.28 -24.47
C ALA A 775 -0.15 4.99 -25.21
N LEU A 776 0.52 3.88 -24.88
CA LEU A 776 1.75 3.42 -25.55
C LEU A 776 1.48 3.00 -26.99
N LEU A 777 0.41 2.23 -27.24
CA LEU A 777 0.01 1.85 -28.59
C LEU A 777 -0.37 3.06 -29.45
N PHE A 778 -1.04 4.05 -28.86
CA PHE A 778 -1.35 5.31 -29.51
C PHE A 778 -0.07 6.06 -29.90
N GLY A 779 0.85 6.23 -28.95
CA GLY A 779 2.15 6.85 -29.21
C GLY A 779 2.94 6.12 -30.29
N LEU A 780 3.02 4.79 -30.21
CA LEU A 780 3.71 3.95 -31.20
C LEU A 780 3.07 4.09 -32.59
N GLY A 781 1.73 4.12 -32.66
CA GLY A 781 0.99 4.36 -33.91
C GLY A 781 1.35 5.70 -34.55
N LEU A 782 1.47 6.76 -33.75
CA LEU A 782 1.90 8.08 -34.24
C LEU A 782 3.38 8.07 -34.66
N ALA A 783 4.25 7.37 -33.92
CA ALA A 783 5.68 7.29 -34.15
C ALA A 783 6.05 6.48 -35.42
N LEU A 784 5.31 5.42 -35.72
CA LEU A 784 5.57 4.54 -36.87
C LEU A 784 4.93 5.05 -38.18
N ARG A 785 3.93 5.93 -38.10
CA ARG A 785 3.24 6.46 -39.28
C ARG A 785 4.14 7.44 -40.03
N ARG A 786 4.55 7.06 -41.26
CA ARG A 786 5.44 7.86 -42.12
C ARG A 786 4.95 9.29 -42.39
N LYS A 787 3.63 9.50 -42.44
CA LYS A 787 2.98 10.80 -42.70
C LYS A 787 2.81 11.67 -41.45
N THR A 788 3.12 11.20 -40.24
CA THR A 788 3.02 12.02 -39.03
C THR A 788 4.02 13.19 -39.14
N PRO A 789 3.59 14.44 -38.91
CA PRO A 789 4.49 15.59 -38.95
C PRO A 789 5.72 15.38 -38.06
N ILE A 790 6.89 15.80 -38.53
CA ILE A 790 8.14 15.57 -37.79
C ILE A 790 8.09 16.21 -36.39
N GLN A 791 7.42 17.36 -36.26
CA GLN A 791 7.22 18.08 -35.00
C GLN A 791 6.39 17.29 -33.99
N THR A 792 5.52 16.38 -34.44
CA THR A 792 4.72 15.48 -33.60
C THR A 792 5.46 14.16 -33.36
N ARG A 793 6.14 13.67 -34.39
CA ARG A 793 6.78 12.35 -34.39
C ARG A 793 8.00 12.32 -33.48
N THR A 794 8.85 13.33 -33.52
CA THR A 794 10.12 13.33 -32.78
C THR A 794 9.94 13.44 -31.25
N PRO A 795 9.01 14.24 -30.68
CA PRO A 795 8.74 14.21 -29.24
C PRO A 795 8.20 12.87 -28.77
N ILE A 796 7.30 12.25 -29.54
CA ILE A 796 6.72 10.95 -29.17
C ILE A 796 7.79 9.85 -29.22
N LEU A 797 8.63 9.83 -30.25
CA LEU A 797 9.78 8.93 -30.33
C LEU A 797 10.72 9.10 -29.13
N PHE A 798 11.00 10.34 -28.74
CA PHE A 798 11.81 10.63 -27.56
C PHE A 798 11.24 10.01 -26.28
N LEU A 799 9.94 10.23 -26.01
CA LEU A 799 9.26 9.67 -24.84
C LEU A 799 9.18 8.13 -24.88
N LEU A 800 8.91 7.54 -26.05
CA LEU A 800 8.85 6.08 -26.21
C LEU A 800 10.22 5.43 -26.00
N LEU A 801 11.29 6.04 -26.54
CA LEU A 801 12.66 5.57 -26.33
C LEU A 801 13.06 5.67 -24.87
N TRP A 802 12.71 6.76 -24.19
CA TRP A 802 12.93 6.89 -22.76
C TRP A 802 12.26 5.75 -21.99
N VAL A 803 10.96 5.50 -22.22
CA VAL A 803 10.25 4.38 -21.58
C VAL A 803 10.91 3.04 -21.89
N LEU A 804 11.25 2.79 -23.16
CA LEU A 804 11.85 1.54 -23.61
C LEU A 804 13.22 1.29 -22.96
N ILE A 805 14.10 2.29 -22.96
CA ILE A 805 15.48 2.14 -22.46
C ILE A 805 15.48 1.95 -20.95
N VAL A 806 14.71 2.73 -20.20
CA VAL A 806 14.66 2.60 -18.73
C VAL A 806 13.98 1.28 -18.34
N LEU A 807 12.81 0.98 -18.90
CA LEU A 807 12.09 -0.25 -18.57
C LEU A 807 12.88 -1.49 -19.01
N GLY A 808 13.37 -1.50 -20.26
CA GLY A 808 14.14 -2.60 -20.82
C GLY A 808 15.46 -2.83 -20.09
N GLY A 809 16.25 -1.76 -19.89
CA GLY A 809 17.55 -1.83 -19.21
C GLY A 809 17.45 -2.41 -17.80
N PHE A 810 16.52 -1.91 -16.99
CA PHE A 810 16.32 -2.47 -15.65
C PHE A 810 15.67 -3.85 -15.65
N SER A 811 14.81 -4.17 -16.63
CA SER A 811 14.18 -5.51 -16.73
C SER A 811 15.19 -6.63 -16.97
N VAL A 812 16.28 -6.34 -17.68
CA VAL A 812 17.38 -7.29 -17.94
C VAL A 812 18.25 -7.52 -16.69
N SER A 813 18.36 -6.54 -15.79
CA SER A 813 19.13 -6.67 -14.55
C SER A 813 18.64 -7.84 -13.69
N ARG A 814 19.55 -8.63 -13.11
CA ARG A 814 19.17 -9.72 -12.20
C ARG A 814 18.63 -9.19 -10.87
N TYR A 815 19.22 -8.14 -10.32
CA TYR A 815 18.70 -7.45 -9.15
C TYR A 815 17.63 -6.43 -9.54
N LYS A 816 16.49 -6.42 -8.83
CA LYS A 816 15.33 -5.57 -9.12
C LYS A 816 14.69 -5.00 -7.86
N SER A 817 14.40 -3.70 -7.90
CA SER A 817 13.70 -2.95 -6.84
C SER A 817 12.65 -2.04 -7.46
N ASP A 818 11.50 -1.90 -6.80
CA ASP A 818 10.34 -1.18 -7.33
C ASP A 818 10.65 0.28 -7.74
N TRP A 819 11.62 0.92 -7.07
CA TRP A 819 11.99 2.31 -7.28
C TRP A 819 12.99 2.57 -8.41
N TYR A 820 13.67 1.55 -8.95
CA TYR A 820 14.65 1.75 -10.03
C TYR A 820 14.04 2.31 -11.31
N ILE A 821 12.75 2.11 -11.49
CA ILE A 821 12.02 2.58 -12.66
C ILE A 821 11.47 3.99 -12.51
N TYR A 822 11.61 4.69 -11.38
CA TYR A 822 11.07 6.05 -11.26
C TYR A 822 11.54 7.08 -12.30
N PRO A 823 12.76 6.99 -12.87
CA PRO A 823 13.12 7.84 -14.00
C PRO A 823 12.17 7.72 -15.20
N LEU A 824 11.43 6.61 -15.37
CA LEU A 824 10.49 6.45 -16.48
C LEU A 824 9.13 7.12 -16.26
N TYR A 825 8.78 7.42 -15.00
CA TYR A 825 7.43 7.85 -14.64
C TYR A 825 6.98 9.15 -15.33
N PRO A 826 7.82 10.20 -15.44
CA PRO A 826 7.48 11.41 -16.19
C PRO A 826 7.12 11.14 -17.66
N ALA A 827 7.88 10.28 -18.34
CA ALA A 827 7.63 9.97 -19.75
C ALA A 827 6.30 9.25 -19.95
N LEU A 828 5.99 8.30 -19.07
CA LEU A 828 4.70 7.63 -19.05
C LEU A 828 3.55 8.60 -18.78
N ALA A 829 3.70 9.49 -17.80
CA ALA A 829 2.69 10.49 -17.48
C ALA A 829 2.42 11.43 -18.68
N LEU A 830 3.46 11.84 -19.41
CA LEU A 830 3.34 12.67 -20.60
C LEU A 830 2.69 11.93 -21.78
N LEU A 831 3.03 10.67 -22.02
CA LEU A 831 2.38 9.85 -23.04
C LEU A 831 0.88 9.65 -22.72
N MET A 832 0.54 9.43 -21.45
CA MET A 832 -0.84 9.33 -20.98
C MET A 832 -1.60 10.64 -21.16
N ALA A 833 -1.01 11.75 -20.74
CA ALA A 833 -1.61 13.08 -20.87
C ALA A 833 -1.82 13.45 -22.34
N ASN A 834 -0.87 13.12 -23.22
CA ASN A 834 -1.01 13.32 -24.66
C ASN A 834 -2.13 12.45 -25.26
N PHE A 835 -2.25 11.19 -24.83
CA PHE A 835 -3.37 10.33 -25.21
C PHE A 835 -4.71 10.93 -24.77
N ALA A 836 -4.82 11.37 -23.51
CA ALA A 836 -6.03 12.03 -23.00
C ALA A 836 -6.37 13.31 -23.78
N HIS A 837 -5.36 14.12 -24.12
CA HIS A 837 -5.53 15.33 -24.91
C HIS A 837 -6.04 15.03 -26.32
N ALA A 838 -5.51 14.00 -26.98
CA ALA A 838 -5.97 13.56 -28.29
C ALA A 838 -7.43 13.08 -28.27
N LEU A 839 -7.86 12.40 -27.20
CA LEU A 839 -9.27 12.01 -27.02
C LEU A 839 -10.21 13.22 -26.87
N MET A 840 -9.75 14.27 -26.18
CA MET A 840 -10.48 15.53 -26.10
C MET A 840 -10.52 16.25 -27.45
N GLY A 841 -9.51 16.08 -28.30
CA GLY A 841 -9.45 16.64 -29.66
C GLY A 841 -10.23 15.85 -30.73
N LEU A 842 -11.09 14.90 -30.38
CA LEU A 842 -11.82 14.15 -31.40
C LEU A 842 -12.85 15.03 -32.12
N SER A 843 -12.96 14.93 -33.46
CA SER A 843 -13.92 15.71 -34.25
C SER A 843 -15.36 15.40 -33.87
N TRP A 844 -16.29 16.34 -34.04
CA TRP A 844 -17.70 16.15 -33.67
C TRP A 844 -18.33 14.89 -34.29
N SER A 845 -18.01 14.59 -35.55
CA SER A 845 -18.47 13.37 -36.23
C SER A 845 -17.88 12.09 -35.62
N PHE A 846 -16.63 12.14 -35.14
CA PHE A 846 -16.00 11.04 -34.42
C PHE A 846 -16.54 10.90 -33.00
N ARG A 847 -16.75 12.01 -32.27
CA ARG A 847 -17.38 12.00 -30.93
C ARG A 847 -18.79 11.42 -30.99
N LYS A 848 -19.56 11.69 -32.06
CA LYS A 848 -20.87 11.05 -32.30
C LYS A 848 -20.76 9.56 -32.56
N LYS A 849 -19.74 9.12 -33.31
CA LYS A 849 -19.54 7.70 -33.65
C LYS A 849 -18.98 6.89 -32.48
N TYR A 850 -18.17 7.51 -31.61
CA TYR A 850 -17.49 6.88 -30.48
C TYR A 850 -17.54 7.77 -29.21
N PRO A 851 -18.73 8.07 -28.66
CA PRO A 851 -18.88 9.01 -27.55
C PRO A 851 -18.19 8.53 -26.26
N LEU A 852 -18.02 7.22 -26.11
CA LEU A 852 -17.28 6.60 -25.02
C LEU A 852 -15.81 7.01 -24.97
N LEU A 853 -15.14 7.05 -26.12
CA LEU A 853 -13.75 7.48 -26.20
C LEU A 853 -13.60 8.99 -26.00
N ALA A 854 -14.54 9.78 -26.50
CA ALA A 854 -14.42 11.24 -26.54
C ALA A 854 -14.81 11.94 -25.23
N VAL A 855 -15.71 11.35 -24.45
CA VAL A 855 -16.24 11.97 -23.21
C VAL A 855 -16.10 11.04 -22.02
N GLY A 856 -16.42 9.74 -22.19
CA GLY A 856 -16.36 8.76 -21.10
C GLY A 856 -14.95 8.56 -20.55
N VAL A 857 -13.97 8.32 -21.44
CA VAL A 857 -12.58 8.11 -21.03
C VAL A 857 -11.97 9.36 -20.37
N PRO A 858 -12.05 10.57 -20.95
CA PRO A 858 -11.55 11.77 -20.26
C PRO A 858 -12.23 12.05 -18.91
N GLY A 859 -13.55 11.85 -18.82
CA GLY A 859 -14.28 12.00 -17.55
C GLY A 859 -13.84 11.00 -16.48
N LEU A 860 -13.65 9.73 -16.87
CA LEU A 860 -13.11 8.70 -15.99
C LEU A 860 -11.68 9.01 -15.54
N LEU A 861 -10.80 9.46 -16.45
CA LEU A 861 -9.44 9.87 -16.12
C LEU A 861 -9.43 11.03 -15.11
N MET A 862 -10.35 11.99 -15.24
CA MET A 862 -10.47 13.09 -14.28
C MET A 862 -10.98 12.63 -12.90
N LEU A 863 -11.97 11.72 -12.85
CA LEU A 863 -12.45 11.14 -11.60
C LEU A 863 -11.34 10.34 -10.90
N LEU A 864 -10.61 9.53 -11.66
CA LEU A 864 -9.46 8.80 -11.15
C LEU A 864 -8.37 9.73 -10.65
N LEU A 865 -8.12 10.85 -11.34
CA LEU A 865 -7.16 11.86 -10.89
C LEU A 865 -7.53 12.41 -9.51
N VAL A 866 -8.76 12.92 -9.38
CA VAL A 866 -9.24 13.53 -8.13
C VAL A 866 -9.22 12.52 -6.99
N HIS A 867 -9.70 11.30 -7.23
CA HIS A 867 -9.66 10.23 -6.24
C HIS A 867 -8.21 9.92 -5.82
N SER A 868 -7.28 9.83 -6.77
CA SER A 868 -5.90 9.46 -6.48
C SER A 868 -5.14 10.55 -5.73
N LEU A 869 -5.39 11.82 -6.05
CA LEU A 869 -4.86 12.95 -5.31
C LEU A 869 -5.39 12.96 -3.87
N TYR A 870 -6.68 12.71 -3.67
CA TYR A 870 -7.28 12.56 -2.34
C TYR A 870 -6.65 11.40 -1.56
N MET A 871 -6.52 10.22 -2.17
CA MET A 871 -5.90 9.06 -1.52
C MET A 871 -4.42 9.32 -1.16
N ASN A 872 -3.68 10.06 -2.00
CA ASN A 872 -2.31 10.46 -1.69
C ASN A 872 -2.26 11.46 -0.53
N TYR A 873 -3.19 12.41 -0.47
CA TYR A 873 -3.32 13.30 0.68
C TYR A 873 -3.64 12.50 1.97
N GLU A 874 -4.59 11.57 1.94
CA GLU A 874 -4.90 10.72 3.11
C GLU A 874 -3.69 9.90 3.57
N ARG A 875 -2.87 9.39 2.64
CA ARG A 875 -1.62 8.67 2.96
C ARG A 875 -0.60 9.52 3.73
N THR A 876 -0.67 10.84 3.66
CA THR A 876 0.19 11.71 4.50
C THR A 876 -0.15 11.61 5.99
N TYR A 877 -1.32 11.07 6.35
CA TYR A 877 -1.72 10.81 7.72
C TYR A 877 -1.35 9.42 8.22
N GLU A 878 -1.01 8.51 7.31
CA GLU A 878 -0.56 7.17 7.65
C GLU A 878 0.92 7.26 8.13
N ASN A 879 1.24 6.62 9.27
CA ASN A 879 2.59 6.46 9.87
C ASN A 879 3.01 7.52 10.92
N PRO A 880 2.48 7.45 12.17
CA PRO A 880 2.90 8.33 13.27
C PRO A 880 4.29 7.97 13.83
N LYS A 881 5.02 8.96 14.34
CA LYS A 881 6.29 8.79 15.11
C LYS A 881 6.24 7.60 16.08
N ILE A 882 7.26 6.74 16.03
CA ILE A 882 7.40 5.54 16.87
C ILE A 882 7.70 5.97 18.33
N PRO A 883 7.23 5.24 19.36
CA PRO A 883 7.41 5.62 20.77
C PRO A 883 8.86 5.88 21.20
N ILE A 884 9.85 5.14 20.66
CA ILE A 884 11.27 5.32 21.02
C ILE A 884 11.78 6.72 20.66
N HIS A 885 11.27 7.30 19.58
CA HIS A 885 11.67 8.63 19.14
C HIS A 885 11.16 9.72 20.10
N ARG A 886 9.87 9.65 20.50
CA ARG A 886 9.31 10.62 21.47
C ARG A 886 10.00 10.53 22.82
N TRP A 887 10.46 9.32 23.16
CA TRP A 887 11.21 9.09 24.37
C TRP A 887 12.62 9.70 24.30
N VAL A 888 13.33 9.55 23.18
CA VAL A 888 14.62 10.21 22.98
C VAL A 888 14.47 11.74 23.02
N GLU A 889 13.48 12.31 22.34
CA GLU A 889 13.18 13.76 22.42
C GLU A 889 13.03 14.20 23.89
N TYR A 890 12.26 13.45 24.68
CA TYR A 890 12.09 13.70 26.11
C TYR A 890 13.40 13.63 26.91
N LEU A 891 14.27 12.65 26.64
CA LEU A 891 15.56 12.58 27.31
C LEU A 891 16.47 13.77 26.97
N GLN A 892 16.38 14.31 25.76
CA GLN A 892 17.15 15.49 25.39
C GLN A 892 16.70 16.75 26.13
N GLU A 893 15.46 16.80 26.64
CA GLU A 893 14.97 17.90 27.49
C GLU A 893 15.58 17.90 28.89
N PHE A 894 16.25 16.82 29.33
CA PHE A 894 16.96 16.80 30.62
C PHE A 894 18.17 17.75 30.66
N GLY A 895 18.65 18.24 29.51
CA GLY A 895 19.79 19.16 29.45
C GLY A 895 21.04 18.56 30.11
N GLU A 896 21.61 19.26 31.09
CA GLU A 896 22.81 18.83 31.84
C GLU A 896 22.51 17.89 33.03
N ILE A 897 21.23 17.59 33.30
CA ILE A 897 20.88 16.70 34.42
C ILE A 897 21.45 15.31 34.13
N PRO A 898 22.31 14.75 35.00
CA PRO A 898 22.89 13.42 34.77
C PRO A 898 21.79 12.36 34.66
N TYR A 899 21.82 11.56 33.61
CA TYR A 899 20.94 10.40 33.46
C TYR A 899 21.69 9.24 32.81
N GLN A 900 21.15 8.02 32.95
CA GLN A 900 21.70 6.83 32.33
C GLN A 900 20.60 6.06 31.60
N VAL A 901 20.87 5.61 30.39
CA VAL A 901 20.06 4.66 29.63
C VAL A 901 20.74 3.29 29.71
N VAL A 902 20.03 2.25 30.12
CA VAL A 902 20.57 0.88 30.13
C VAL A 902 19.86 0.03 29.09
N LEU A 903 20.60 -0.55 28.15
CA LEU A 903 20.12 -1.63 27.29
C LEU A 903 20.36 -2.96 28.02
N TYR A 904 19.37 -3.45 28.77
CA TYR A 904 19.52 -4.68 29.55
C TYR A 904 19.17 -5.93 28.73
N ASN A 905 20.15 -6.81 28.55
CA ASN A 905 20.06 -8.05 27.78
C ASN A 905 19.53 -7.84 26.34
N LEU A 906 19.85 -6.68 25.76
CA LEU A 906 19.47 -6.26 24.42
C LEU A 906 20.69 -6.17 23.53
N ASP A 907 20.73 -6.90 22.40
CA ASP A 907 21.84 -6.83 21.44
C ASP A 907 22.32 -5.38 21.23
N PRO A 908 23.60 -5.04 21.50
CA PRO A 908 24.14 -3.70 21.29
C PRO A 908 23.88 -3.15 19.87
N ARG A 909 23.72 -4.04 18.89
CA ARG A 909 23.31 -3.71 17.52
C ARG A 909 21.88 -3.15 17.39
N LEU A 910 21.14 -3.02 18.49
CA LEU A 910 19.94 -2.20 18.56
C LEU A 910 20.24 -0.75 18.18
N LEU A 911 21.43 -0.27 18.56
CA LEU A 911 21.99 0.98 18.09
C LEU A 911 22.03 0.97 16.57
N ASP A 912 22.54 -0.08 15.91
CA ASP A 912 22.60 -0.16 14.45
C ASP A 912 21.22 -0.15 13.74
N ARG A 913 20.11 -0.43 14.44
CA ARG A 913 18.74 -0.46 13.86
C ARG A 913 17.91 0.79 14.07
N GLN A 914 18.15 1.54 15.16
CA GLN A 914 17.59 2.87 15.38
C GLN A 914 18.73 3.89 15.63
N PRO A 915 19.78 3.90 14.80
CA PRO A 915 21.03 4.56 15.16
C PRO A 915 20.85 6.05 15.29
N TYR A 916 20.05 6.65 14.40
CA TYR A 916 19.77 8.08 14.46
C TYR A 916 19.16 8.53 15.80
N TYR A 917 18.19 7.80 16.35
CA TYR A 917 17.52 8.20 17.59
C TYR A 917 18.33 7.82 18.82
N LEU A 918 18.89 6.63 18.87
CA LEU A 918 19.66 6.20 20.05
C LEU A 918 21.04 6.86 20.13
N GLU A 919 21.64 7.26 19.00
CA GLU A 919 22.90 8.02 18.99
C GLU A 919 22.78 9.35 19.74
N LYS A 920 21.62 10.01 19.66
CA LYS A 920 21.34 11.28 20.36
C LYS A 920 21.48 11.18 21.89
N VAL A 921 21.42 9.97 22.44
CA VAL A 921 21.60 9.70 23.87
C VAL A 921 22.74 8.72 24.15
N SER A 922 23.57 8.39 23.15
CA SER A 922 24.55 7.30 23.21
C SER A 922 25.61 7.44 24.30
N SER A 923 26.04 8.65 24.63
CA SER A 923 26.96 8.92 25.76
C SER A 923 26.39 8.50 27.11
N HIS A 924 25.07 8.38 27.19
CA HIS A 924 24.33 7.94 28.37
C HIS A 924 23.91 6.47 28.26
N VAL A 925 24.25 5.74 27.18
CA VAL A 925 23.83 4.34 26.99
C VAL A 925 24.87 3.37 27.57
N LEU A 926 24.44 2.52 28.51
CA LEU A 926 25.18 1.36 28.99
C LEU A 926 24.53 0.09 28.48
N TYR A 927 25.36 -0.83 27.98
CA TYR A 927 24.91 -2.18 27.71
C TYR A 927 25.20 -3.08 28.91
N LEU A 928 24.17 -3.65 29.50
CA LEU A 928 24.30 -4.53 30.67
C LEU A 928 23.66 -5.89 30.41
N LYS A 929 24.37 -6.93 30.82
CA LYS A 929 23.85 -8.30 30.91
C LYS A 929 23.70 -8.76 32.36
N ASP A 930 24.32 -8.06 33.30
CA ASP A 930 24.36 -8.39 34.71
C ASP A 930 23.29 -7.61 35.48
N MET A 931 22.49 -8.33 36.27
CA MET A 931 21.39 -7.76 37.02
C MET A 931 21.86 -7.03 38.29
N GLU A 932 22.93 -7.50 38.93
CA GLU A 932 23.41 -6.90 40.18
C GLU A 932 23.98 -5.50 39.95
N THR A 933 24.72 -5.32 38.86
CA THR A 933 25.18 -4.00 38.40
C THR A 933 24.00 -3.06 38.13
N LEU A 934 22.91 -3.57 37.54
CA LEU A 934 21.73 -2.75 37.26
C LEU A 934 20.98 -2.34 38.53
N LYS A 935 20.87 -3.24 39.51
CA LYS A 935 20.31 -2.94 40.84
C LYS A 935 21.18 -1.93 41.61
N ALA A 936 22.49 -1.98 41.45
CA ALA A 936 23.39 -0.99 42.04
C ALA A 936 23.17 0.40 41.41
N LEU A 937 23.07 0.46 40.07
CA LEU A 937 22.79 1.69 39.34
C LEU A 937 21.44 2.32 39.72
N SER A 938 20.38 1.53 39.91
CA SER A 938 19.06 2.08 40.30
C SER A 938 19.05 2.72 41.69
N ARG A 939 20.02 2.37 42.55
CA ARG A 939 20.21 2.96 43.88
C ARG A 939 21.12 4.20 43.88
N SER A 940 21.82 4.47 42.79
CA SER A 940 22.81 5.56 42.68
C SER A 940 22.24 6.98 42.83
N GLY A 941 20.92 7.14 42.66
CA GLY A 941 20.27 8.45 42.69
C GLY A 941 20.27 9.18 41.35
N VAL A 942 21.00 8.69 40.35
CA VAL A 942 20.98 9.19 38.98
C VAL A 942 19.72 8.67 38.25
N PRO A 943 18.92 9.54 37.61
CA PRO A 943 17.86 9.17 36.68
C PRO A 943 18.25 8.02 35.74
N LEU A 944 17.69 6.83 35.97
CA LEU A 944 18.04 5.62 35.21
C LEU A 944 16.87 5.18 34.33
N PHE A 945 17.10 4.95 33.05
CA PHE A 945 16.10 4.49 32.08
C PHE A 945 16.51 3.14 31.50
N VAL A 946 15.84 2.07 31.90
CA VAL A 946 16.19 0.72 31.45
C VAL A 946 15.33 0.31 30.28
N ILE A 947 15.96 0.06 29.13
CA ILE A 947 15.34 -0.60 27.98
C ILE A 947 15.50 -2.11 28.12
N VAL A 948 14.39 -2.83 28.07
CA VAL A 948 14.36 -4.29 28.20
C VAL A 948 13.48 -4.93 27.13
N THR A 949 13.76 -6.18 26.77
CA THR A 949 12.81 -6.97 25.97
C THR A 949 11.54 -7.27 26.80
N PRO A 950 10.38 -7.51 26.15
CA PRO A 950 9.20 -7.98 26.86
C PRO A 950 9.45 -9.28 27.65
N LYS A 951 10.39 -10.11 27.18
CA LYS A 951 10.80 -11.34 27.86
C LYS A 951 11.57 -11.02 29.15
N ALA A 952 12.58 -10.15 29.09
CA ALA A 952 13.37 -9.76 30.26
C ALA A 952 12.52 -9.03 31.31
N TYR A 953 11.64 -8.11 30.89
CA TYR A 953 10.70 -7.42 31.79
C TYR A 953 9.80 -8.37 32.59
N ARG A 954 9.33 -9.44 31.93
CA ARG A 954 8.48 -10.45 32.58
C ARG A 954 9.25 -11.42 33.46
N ALA A 955 10.50 -11.72 33.10
CA ALA A 955 11.33 -12.70 33.80
C ALA A 955 11.88 -12.18 35.13
N GLU A 956 12.09 -10.87 35.23
CA GLU A 956 12.79 -10.24 36.35
C GLU A 956 11.84 -9.33 37.15
N PRO A 957 11.44 -9.71 38.38
CA PRO A 957 10.54 -8.92 39.23
C PRO A 957 11.04 -7.49 39.46
N PHE A 958 12.36 -7.31 39.50
CA PHE A 958 13.02 -6.01 39.63
C PHE A 958 12.44 -4.97 38.67
N PHE A 959 12.24 -5.29 37.39
CA PHE A 959 11.71 -4.33 36.41
C PHE A 959 10.26 -3.91 36.64
N GLN A 960 9.50 -4.66 37.43
CA GLN A 960 8.09 -4.40 37.73
C GLN A 960 7.95 -3.43 38.92
N GLU A 961 9.04 -3.17 39.64
CA GLU A 961 9.08 -2.21 40.76
C GLU A 961 9.23 -0.76 40.30
N ALA A 962 9.66 -0.53 39.04
CA ALA A 962 9.82 0.81 38.46
C ALA A 962 8.56 1.34 37.75
N PRO A 963 8.32 2.66 37.77
CA PRO A 963 7.28 3.28 36.95
C PRO A 963 7.50 3.06 35.45
N TYR A 964 6.43 2.59 34.78
CA TYR A 964 6.43 2.29 33.36
C TYR A 964 6.30 3.57 32.51
N LEU A 965 7.35 3.92 31.77
CA LEU A 965 7.53 5.23 31.14
C LEU A 965 6.52 5.55 30.02
N TYR A 966 6.04 4.53 29.31
CA TYR A 966 5.14 4.69 28.15
C TYR A 966 3.77 5.30 28.47
N LYS A 967 3.36 5.21 29.74
CA LYS A 967 2.08 5.73 30.23
C LYS A 967 2.08 7.26 30.38
N MET A 968 3.26 7.86 30.54
CA MET A 968 3.45 9.31 30.67
C MET A 968 3.52 10.00 29.30
N LEU A 969 4.26 9.44 28.34
CA LEU A 969 4.46 10.02 27.00
C LEU A 969 3.19 10.09 26.11
N ASN A 970 2.10 9.42 26.50
CA ASN A 970 0.84 9.39 25.74
C ASN A 970 -0.32 10.16 26.38
N LYS A 971 -0.22 10.62 27.64
CA LYS A 971 -1.34 11.23 28.36
C LYS A 971 -1.33 12.76 28.40
N THR A 972 -0.18 13.39 28.54
CA THR A 972 -0.12 14.82 28.94
C THR A 972 0.31 15.77 27.84
N GLY A 973 1.02 15.31 26.81
CA GLY A 973 1.66 16.23 25.85
C GLY A 973 2.69 17.18 26.49
N HIS A 974 3.00 16.97 27.77
CA HIS A 974 3.95 17.74 28.58
C HIS A 974 4.84 16.78 29.39
N PRO A 975 6.11 17.14 29.60
CA PRO A 975 7.07 16.33 30.33
C PRO A 975 6.72 16.32 31.83
N LEU A 976 7.16 15.28 32.53
CA LEU A 976 7.04 15.02 33.96
C LEU A 976 7.01 16.28 34.85
N ASP A 977 6.01 16.39 35.73
CA ASP A 977 5.96 17.40 36.79
C ASP A 977 7.14 17.17 37.76
N GLU A 978 7.73 18.22 38.36
CA GLU A 978 8.94 18.07 39.17
C GLU A 978 8.77 17.12 40.37
N SER A 979 7.53 16.88 40.79
CA SER A 979 7.14 15.96 41.86
C SER A 979 7.15 14.47 41.48
N ASP A 980 7.21 14.12 40.20
CA ASP A 980 7.13 12.72 39.70
C ASP A 980 8.50 12.08 39.38
N ARG A 981 9.61 12.68 39.87
CA ARG A 981 10.97 12.16 39.68
C ARG A 981 11.21 10.86 40.47
N ALA A 982 10.63 9.76 40.00
CA ALA A 982 11.16 8.43 40.31
C ALA A 982 12.65 8.39 39.93
N LYS A 983 13.51 7.80 40.76
CA LYS A 983 14.97 7.75 40.46
C LYS A 983 15.28 6.87 39.22
N TRP A 984 14.38 5.97 38.85
CA TRP A 984 14.56 5.09 37.69
C TRP A 984 13.23 4.64 37.05
N TRP A 985 13.26 4.40 35.75
CA TRP A 985 12.13 4.03 34.88
C TRP A 985 12.49 2.85 33.98
N VAL A 986 11.46 2.13 33.53
CA VAL A 986 11.64 1.02 32.59
C VAL A 986 10.82 1.25 31.32
N LEU A 987 11.51 1.14 30.17
CA LEU A 987 10.93 1.11 28.84
C LEU A 987 11.02 -0.32 28.30
N VAL A 988 9.87 -0.97 28.13
CA VAL A 988 9.83 -2.26 27.45
C VAL A 988 9.92 -2.00 25.95
N TYR A 989 11.03 -2.37 25.32
CA TYR A 989 11.20 -2.24 23.87
C TYR A 989 10.76 -3.52 23.17
N ASN A 990 9.64 -3.44 22.46
CA ASN A 990 9.18 -4.47 21.55
C ASN A 990 9.52 -4.03 20.12
N HIS A 991 10.33 -4.79 19.40
CA HIS A 991 10.87 -4.46 18.05
C HIS A 991 9.79 -4.32 16.95
N HIS A 992 8.51 -4.19 17.28
CA HIS A 992 7.46 -4.30 16.28
C HIS A 992 6.96 -2.93 15.79
N PRO A 993 7.18 -2.51 14.53
CA PRO A 993 6.70 -1.23 13.97
C PRO A 993 5.17 -1.08 13.90
N ARG A 994 4.40 -2.07 14.36
CA ARG A 994 2.96 -1.94 14.67
C ARG A 994 2.55 -2.38 16.07
N SER A 995 3.50 -2.74 16.95
CA SER A 995 3.11 -2.88 18.34
C SER A 995 2.89 -1.47 18.85
N ARG A 996 1.62 -1.10 19.00
CA ARG A 996 1.24 -0.36 20.20
C ARG A 996 1.91 -1.11 21.34
N LEU A 997 3.00 -0.55 21.86
CA LEU A 997 3.54 -0.99 23.14
C LEU A 997 2.36 -1.06 24.09
N PHE A 998 2.22 -2.18 24.79
CA PHE A 998 1.07 -2.45 25.63
C PHE A 998 0.87 -1.27 26.59
N VAL A 999 -0.24 -0.54 26.41
CA VAL A 999 -0.70 0.48 27.36
C VAL A 999 -1.32 -0.29 28.52
N GLN A 1000 -0.63 -0.38 29.64
CA GLN A 1000 -1.26 -0.70 30.93
C GLN A 1000 -1.70 0.64 31.54
N ASN A 1001 -2.96 1.02 31.32
CA ASN A 1001 -3.52 2.25 31.85
C ASN A 1001 -4.11 1.99 33.25
N ARG A 1002 -3.39 2.30 34.34
CA ARG A 1002 -4.03 2.84 35.57
C ARG A 1002 -4.28 4.34 35.38
N GLU A 1003 -5.38 4.82 35.95
CA GLU A 1003 -5.74 6.23 36.19
C GLU A 1003 -6.37 7.00 35.01
N ALA A 1004 -7.66 6.79 34.81
CA ALA A 1004 -8.61 7.90 34.73
C ALA A 1004 -9.88 7.43 35.44
N GLN A 1005 -10.01 7.89 36.69
CA GLN A 1005 -11.07 7.67 37.69
C GLN A 1005 -11.22 6.24 38.24
#